data_AF-A0A897NRX2-F1
#
_entry.id   AF-A0A897NRX2-F1
#
_cell.length_a   1.000
_cell.length_b   1.000
_cell.length_c   1.000
_cell.angle_alpha   90.00
_cell.angle_beta   90.00
_cell.angle_gamma   90.00
#
_symmetry.space_group_name_H-M   'P 1'
#
loop_
_entity.id
_entity.type
_entity.pdbx_description
1 polymer ?
#
loop_
_entity_poly.entity_id
_entity_poly.type
_entity_poly.pdbx_seq_one_letter_code
_entity_poly.pdbx_strand_id
1 'polypeptide(L)'
;MSQETSGDTEQSEFGFQQFPYVQDAPGLDEGELRETYGWFRGYYKARPQRHFDLQQRLNQARYGQSFDVYLARSAWYAVAGTATGIVLGLVVAWLLAASGAVEGLTNPLAYDGAVVYYIADHKSLFAGSTLAIVFAATFGLGAWYVRYHYPRLVVSSRRRNIDVTLPHAIVFMYALSRGGMDLLETFSVLADSEETYGEIANEAEMIVREVEFFGNDMYTALRNVRNLTPSENFERFLDDLLGVLDSGGDVTVFFEDESESYLEEARDEQQSFLEVLALLSEFFVVLFVAAPLFVIVILVVMSLLGAQTLTELTLLVYVMLPLAMVGFLVLLDTLSEPYVQPDVHFDEKDDEVESGFALLWAVVRDTLPGVAPRPSATTAMPAELQSRQGSYLAHRRRQVLRARLADPLSAFRSKPVWTVLVTLPLAVLVGAAFVAAGIAMPTWDAMLERPVPTTTWLFVVPLLVVLVPLSAFHERKRRREQYFATRFPDTLSILASANKMGVPIDDALDLASRWSSGPLSEEMVKLRNDLRWNYDTRGGLRAFADRVGVPQLSRTMTLIAEGIRSSTDVATVLSIAARDTKERFKLDRERRQELSPYIAVVVIGFLVFLLVVVLLDSAYLAPIAEAQAEPTTPTTGESELPMSMTGVPVAAYKALFLHAAVVQAIGSGVLAGKLADDDAFSGLKYSILLLVVAIAAFALI
;
A
#
# COMPACT_ATOMS: atom_id res chain seq x y z
N MET A 1 24.88 -33.93 45.30
CA MET A 1 25.11 -32.48 45.16
C MET A 1 25.59 -32.28 43.73
N SER A 2 25.00 -31.31 43.01
CA SER A 2 24.99 -31.08 41.55
C SER A 2 24.30 -32.15 40.69
N GLN A 3 22.97 -32.04 40.56
CA GLN A 3 22.19 -32.66 39.49
C GLN A 3 22.15 -31.72 38.28
N GLU A 4 22.28 -32.32 37.10
CA GLU A 4 22.14 -31.71 35.77
C GLU A 4 20.84 -30.92 35.65
N THR A 5 20.95 -29.64 35.32
CA THR A 5 19.87 -28.88 34.70
C THR A 5 20.08 -28.90 33.19
N SER A 6 19.80 -30.05 32.57
CA SER A 6 19.50 -30.11 31.14
C SER A 6 18.10 -29.49 30.96
N GLY A 7 18.06 -28.19 30.72
CA GLY A 7 16.84 -27.49 30.33
C GLY A 7 16.43 -27.86 28.91
N ASP A 8 15.95 -29.09 28.71
CA ASP A 8 15.00 -29.37 27.66
C ASP A 8 13.69 -28.71 28.07
N THR A 9 13.48 -27.47 27.63
CA THR A 9 12.17 -26.85 27.62
C THR A 9 11.29 -27.69 26.70
N GLU A 10 10.44 -28.54 27.30
CA GLU A 10 9.36 -29.22 26.60
C GLU A 10 8.63 -28.22 25.70
N GLN A 11 8.42 -28.62 24.45
CA GLN A 11 7.68 -27.85 23.47
C GLN A 11 6.24 -27.69 23.98
N SER A 12 5.92 -26.51 24.50
CA SER A 12 4.53 -26.14 24.72
C SER A 12 3.81 -26.18 23.38
N GLU A 13 2.72 -26.94 23.30
CA GLU A 13 1.87 -27.13 22.11
C GLU A 13 1.27 -25.82 21.55
N PHE A 14 1.50 -24.69 22.23
CA PHE A 14 0.97 -23.36 21.91
C PHE A 14 2.11 -22.37 21.61
N GLY A 15 2.10 -21.85 20.38
CA GLY A 15 3.25 -21.29 19.66
C GLY A 15 3.73 -19.87 20.00
N PHE A 16 3.68 -19.40 21.25
CA PHE A 16 4.25 -18.09 21.62
C PHE A 16 5.11 -18.15 22.87
N GLN A 17 6.40 -18.46 22.69
CA GLN A 17 7.43 -18.33 23.71
C GLN A 17 8.00 -16.90 23.70
N GLN A 18 7.80 -16.15 24.79
CA GLN A 18 8.55 -14.92 25.04
C GLN A 18 9.95 -15.30 25.55
N PHE A 19 10.99 -14.80 24.90
CA PHE A 19 12.36 -15.07 25.32
C PHE A 19 12.83 -13.97 26.30
N PRO A 20 13.43 -14.35 27.44
CA PRO A 20 13.87 -13.40 28.44
C PRO A 20 14.94 -12.45 27.87
N TYR A 21 14.94 -11.22 28.36
CA TYR A 21 15.96 -10.23 28.06
C TYR A 21 17.27 -10.62 28.75
N VAL A 22 18.08 -11.42 28.06
CA VAL A 22 19.39 -11.85 28.58
C VAL A 22 20.36 -10.67 28.47
N GLN A 23 20.70 -10.03 29.58
CA GLN A 23 21.68 -8.94 29.62
C GLN A 23 23.12 -9.44 29.79
N ASP A 24 23.31 -10.58 30.46
CA ASP A 24 24.61 -11.18 30.73
C ASP A 24 24.83 -12.46 29.92
N ALA A 25 26.07 -12.66 29.46
CA ALA A 25 26.43 -13.90 28.79
C ALA A 25 26.15 -15.10 29.73
N PRO A 26 25.70 -16.25 29.21
CA PRO A 26 25.68 -17.47 30.00
C PRO A 26 27.09 -17.66 30.58
N GLY A 27 27.22 -18.07 31.85
CA GLY A 27 28.52 -18.25 32.53
C GLY A 27 29.41 -19.38 31.96
N LEU A 28 29.22 -19.73 30.69
CA LEU A 28 29.94 -20.72 29.89
C LEU A 28 31.01 -20.02 29.05
N ASP A 29 32.14 -20.70 28.81
CA ASP A 29 33.21 -20.17 27.95
C ASP A 29 32.77 -20.15 26.46
N GLU A 30 33.38 -19.30 25.62
CA GLU A 30 33.05 -19.20 24.18
C GLU A 30 33.22 -20.54 23.46
N GLY A 31 34.14 -21.39 23.91
CA GLY A 31 34.35 -22.75 23.39
C GLY A 31 33.16 -23.68 23.68
N GLU A 32 32.68 -23.69 24.92
CA GLU A 32 31.55 -24.53 25.36
C GLU A 32 30.24 -24.10 24.69
N LEU A 33 30.06 -22.80 24.47
CA LEU A 33 28.90 -22.27 23.72
C LEU A 33 28.90 -22.74 22.26
N ARG A 34 30.07 -22.86 21.63
CA ARG A 34 30.19 -23.35 20.25
C ARG A 34 29.93 -24.85 20.15
N GLU A 35 30.37 -25.63 21.12
CA GLU A 35 30.09 -27.08 21.17
C GLU A 35 28.60 -27.36 21.40
N THR A 36 27.98 -26.61 22.31
CA THR A 36 26.57 -26.81 22.69
C THR A 36 25.59 -26.32 21.62
N TYR A 37 25.84 -25.13 21.04
CA TYR A 37 24.88 -24.44 20.17
C TYR A 37 25.30 -24.37 18.70
N GLY A 38 26.53 -24.78 18.37
CA GLY A 38 27.11 -24.64 17.04
C GLY A 38 27.82 -23.29 16.83
N TRP A 39 28.62 -23.21 15.75
CA TRP A 39 29.53 -22.09 15.51
C TRP A 39 28.84 -20.71 15.43
N PHE A 40 27.80 -20.58 14.60
CA PHE A 40 27.09 -19.31 14.41
C PHE A 40 26.31 -18.89 15.67
N ARG A 41 25.54 -19.81 16.26
CA ARG A 41 24.69 -19.51 17.41
C ARG A 41 25.50 -19.21 18.66
N GLY A 42 26.58 -19.97 18.91
CA GLY A 42 27.52 -19.71 20.00
C GLY A 42 28.20 -18.34 19.89
N TYR A 43 28.55 -17.90 18.68
CA TYR A 43 29.14 -16.57 18.46
C TYR A 43 28.22 -15.42 18.89
N TYR A 44 26.94 -15.48 18.52
CA TYR A 44 25.95 -14.46 18.89
C TYR A 44 25.59 -14.53 20.37
N LYS A 45 25.42 -15.74 20.92
CA LYS A 45 25.07 -15.95 22.34
C LYS A 45 26.15 -15.48 23.32
N ALA A 46 27.40 -15.45 22.89
CA ALA A 46 28.50 -14.86 23.66
C ALA A 46 28.44 -13.32 23.77
N ARG A 47 27.61 -12.63 22.97
CA ARG A 47 27.53 -11.16 22.90
C ARG A 47 26.08 -10.64 23.02
N PRO A 48 25.34 -11.00 24.08
CA PRO A 48 23.91 -10.70 24.18
C PRO A 48 23.60 -9.20 24.23
N GLN A 49 24.45 -8.39 24.88
CA GLN A 49 24.26 -6.94 25.01
C GLN A 49 24.13 -6.21 23.67
N ARG A 50 24.82 -6.67 22.62
CA ARG A 50 24.74 -6.06 21.27
C ARG A 50 23.41 -6.34 20.56
N HIS A 51 22.64 -7.29 21.07
CA HIS A 51 21.43 -7.79 20.43
C HIS A 51 20.18 -7.58 21.28
N PHE A 52 20.27 -6.77 22.35
CA PHE A 52 19.13 -6.42 23.21
C PHE A 52 17.98 -5.82 22.41
N ASP A 53 18.24 -4.74 21.64
CA ASP A 53 17.22 -4.09 20.81
C ASP A 53 16.62 -5.06 19.77
N LEU A 54 17.43 -5.99 19.26
CA LEU A 54 16.95 -6.99 18.30
C LEU A 54 16.02 -7.98 19.00
N GLN A 55 16.37 -8.44 20.21
CA GLN A 55 15.51 -9.33 20.98
C GLN A 55 14.19 -8.66 21.36
N GLN A 56 14.24 -7.37 21.75
CA GLN A 56 13.03 -6.58 22.00
C GLN A 56 12.15 -6.52 20.76
N ARG A 57 12.72 -6.21 19.58
CA ARG A 57 11.97 -6.21 18.32
C ARG A 57 11.43 -7.59 17.94
N LEU A 58 12.15 -8.67 18.23
CA LEU A 58 11.67 -10.04 17.97
C LEU A 58 10.50 -10.43 18.87
N ASN A 59 10.54 -10.01 20.15
CA ASN A 59 9.46 -10.19 21.10
C ASN A 59 8.24 -9.35 20.71
N GLN A 60 8.44 -8.06 20.38
CA GLN A 60 7.42 -7.15 19.84
C GLN A 60 6.86 -7.64 18.49
N ALA A 61 7.66 -8.29 17.65
CA ALA A 61 7.19 -8.88 16.40
C ALA A 61 6.51 -10.25 16.59
N ARG A 62 6.48 -10.77 17.83
CA ARG A 62 5.94 -12.09 18.20
C ARG A 62 6.55 -13.24 17.37
N TYR A 63 7.85 -13.15 17.08
CA TYR A 63 8.55 -14.14 16.24
C TYR A 63 8.75 -15.52 16.91
N GLY A 64 8.58 -15.60 18.23
CA GLY A 64 8.73 -16.84 18.99
C GLY A 64 10.14 -17.46 18.88
N GLN A 65 11.18 -16.64 18.65
CA GLN A 65 12.56 -17.09 18.52
C GLN A 65 13.51 -16.12 19.23
N SER A 66 14.61 -16.66 19.75
CA SER A 66 15.71 -15.89 20.31
C SER A 66 16.62 -15.32 19.22
N PHE A 67 17.30 -14.20 19.52
CA PHE A 67 18.13 -13.45 18.59
C PHE A 67 19.26 -14.29 17.96
N ASP A 68 19.78 -15.26 18.70
CA ASP A 68 20.87 -16.15 18.28
C ASP A 68 20.42 -17.11 17.16
N VAL A 69 19.22 -17.70 17.28
CA VAL A 69 18.61 -18.55 16.24
C VAL A 69 18.28 -17.72 15.00
N TYR A 70 17.71 -16.53 15.21
CA TYR A 70 17.34 -15.64 14.11
C TYR A 70 18.54 -15.17 13.29
N LEU A 71 19.61 -14.71 13.95
CA LEU A 71 20.83 -14.24 13.28
C LEU A 71 21.59 -15.38 12.61
N ALA A 72 21.66 -16.56 13.24
CA ALA A 72 22.27 -17.74 12.62
C ALA A 72 21.56 -18.15 11.32
N ARG A 73 20.22 -18.14 11.31
CA ARG A 73 19.45 -18.39 10.08
C ARG A 73 19.66 -17.29 9.04
N SER A 74 19.78 -16.04 9.48
CA SER A 74 20.03 -14.90 8.60
C SER A 74 21.39 -14.95 7.91
N ALA A 75 22.42 -15.45 8.60
CA ALA A 75 23.72 -15.70 8.00
C ALA A 75 23.63 -16.73 6.86
N TRP A 76 22.87 -17.81 7.05
CA TRP A 76 22.62 -18.80 5.99
C TRP A 76 21.91 -18.21 4.77
N TYR A 77 20.91 -17.34 4.98
CA TYR A 77 20.25 -16.64 3.87
C TYR A 77 21.19 -15.68 3.14
N ALA A 78 22.11 -15.01 3.85
CA ALA A 78 23.11 -14.14 3.22
C ALA A 78 24.08 -14.96 2.34
N VAL A 79 24.52 -16.13 2.81
CA VAL A 79 25.36 -17.07 2.03
C VAL A 79 24.61 -17.55 0.78
N ALA A 80 23.35 -17.95 0.92
CA ALA A 80 22.50 -18.33 -0.21
C ALA A 80 22.30 -17.16 -1.19
N GLY A 81 22.04 -15.95 -0.68
CA GLY A 81 21.92 -14.73 -1.49
C GLY A 81 23.18 -14.44 -2.28
N THR A 82 24.36 -14.64 -1.67
CA THR A 82 25.66 -14.46 -2.33
C THR A 82 25.81 -15.45 -3.49
N ALA A 83 25.49 -16.73 -3.28
CA ALA A 83 25.54 -17.76 -4.32
C ALA A 83 24.59 -17.42 -5.50
N THR A 84 23.37 -16.98 -5.20
CA THR A 84 22.40 -16.53 -6.22
C THR A 84 22.91 -15.30 -6.97
N GLY A 85 23.51 -14.34 -6.27
CA GLY A 85 24.12 -13.14 -6.86
C GLY A 85 25.25 -13.48 -7.83
N ILE A 86 26.11 -14.45 -7.50
CA ILE A 86 27.16 -14.92 -8.42
C ILE A 86 26.54 -15.44 -9.72
N VAL A 87 25.52 -16.31 -9.62
CA VAL A 87 24.85 -16.89 -10.80
C VAL A 87 24.20 -15.81 -11.65
N LEU A 88 23.45 -14.88 -11.04
CA LEU A 88 22.81 -13.78 -11.76
C LEU A 88 23.83 -12.83 -12.40
N GLY A 89 24.92 -12.50 -11.70
CA GLY A 89 25.97 -11.66 -12.23
C GLY A 89 26.65 -12.29 -13.45
N LEU A 90 26.86 -13.61 -13.45
CA LEU A 90 27.38 -14.34 -14.61
C LEU A 90 26.39 -14.35 -15.78
N VAL A 91 25.08 -14.50 -15.53
CA VAL A 91 24.04 -14.44 -16.57
C VAL A 91 23.94 -13.05 -17.19
N VAL A 92 23.92 -12.00 -16.37
CA VAL A 92 23.89 -10.60 -16.83
C VAL A 92 25.16 -10.28 -17.63
N ALA A 93 26.32 -10.72 -17.16
CA ALA A 93 27.57 -10.57 -17.89
C ALA A 93 27.53 -11.25 -19.26
N TRP A 94 26.99 -12.47 -19.34
CA TRP A 94 26.82 -13.19 -20.60
C TRP A 94 25.86 -12.47 -21.55
N LEU A 95 24.74 -11.92 -21.05
CA LEU A 95 23.78 -11.15 -21.84
C LEU A 95 24.38 -9.84 -22.38
N LEU A 96 25.13 -9.11 -21.55
CA LEU A 96 25.81 -7.88 -21.96
C LEU A 96 26.91 -8.14 -22.99
N ALA A 97 27.62 -9.27 -22.87
CA ALA A 97 28.58 -9.70 -23.87
C ALA A 97 27.87 -10.07 -25.18
N ALA A 98 26.73 -10.77 -25.12
CA ALA A 98 25.95 -11.18 -26.29
C ALA A 98 25.30 -10.00 -27.03
N SER A 99 24.97 -8.91 -26.34
CA SER A 99 24.37 -7.71 -26.94
C SER A 99 25.40 -6.74 -27.56
N GLY A 100 26.70 -7.04 -27.48
CA GLY A 100 27.77 -6.15 -27.95
C GLY A 100 28.00 -4.92 -27.07
N ALA A 101 27.25 -4.75 -25.97
CA ALA A 101 27.37 -3.59 -25.09
C ALA A 101 28.74 -3.49 -24.39
N VAL A 102 29.41 -4.62 -24.20
CA VAL A 102 30.74 -4.69 -23.56
C VAL A 102 31.85 -4.17 -24.50
N GLU A 103 31.64 -4.20 -25.81
CA GLU A 103 32.66 -3.78 -26.80
C GLU A 103 32.82 -2.25 -26.84
N GLY A 104 31.75 -1.50 -26.53
CA GLY A 104 31.73 -0.03 -26.47
C GLY A 104 32.33 0.57 -25.20
N LEU A 105 32.71 -0.24 -24.21
CA LEU A 105 33.32 0.25 -22.97
C LEU A 105 34.77 0.69 -23.21
N THR A 106 34.99 2.01 -23.13
CA THR A 106 36.33 2.62 -23.13
C THR A 106 36.92 2.59 -21.72
N ASN A 107 38.21 2.26 -21.59
CA ASN A 107 38.90 2.26 -20.30
C ASN A 107 39.01 3.71 -19.76
N PRO A 108 38.38 4.05 -18.63
CA PRO A 108 38.45 5.40 -18.06
C PRO A 108 39.79 5.69 -17.35
N LEU A 109 40.63 4.67 -17.13
CA LEU A 109 41.91 4.82 -16.45
C LEU A 109 43.04 5.06 -17.48
N ALA A 110 43.63 6.26 -17.46
CA ALA A 110 44.78 6.65 -18.27
C ALA A 110 46.09 6.10 -17.67
N TYR A 111 46.24 4.77 -17.62
CA TYR A 111 47.47 4.12 -17.17
C TYR A 111 47.98 3.18 -18.27
N ASP A 112 49.29 3.22 -18.54
CA ASP A 112 49.91 2.47 -19.64
C ASP A 112 50.84 1.41 -19.04
N GLY A 113 50.40 0.16 -19.02
CA GLY A 113 51.12 -0.95 -18.39
C GLY A 113 50.62 -2.32 -18.84
N ALA A 114 51.43 -3.36 -18.66
CA ALA A 114 51.15 -4.73 -19.14
C ALA A 114 49.80 -5.30 -18.62
N VAL A 115 49.37 -4.88 -17.43
CA VAL A 115 48.08 -5.25 -16.82
C VAL A 115 46.90 -4.69 -17.63
N VAL A 116 47.04 -3.49 -18.20
CA VAL A 116 45.97 -2.83 -18.97
C VAL A 116 45.76 -3.52 -20.32
N TYR A 117 46.84 -3.94 -20.98
CA TYR A 117 46.74 -4.75 -22.21
C TYR A 117 46.09 -6.11 -21.96
N TYR A 118 46.42 -6.77 -20.84
CA TYR A 118 45.79 -8.04 -20.46
C TYR A 118 44.28 -7.90 -20.18
N ILE A 119 43.87 -6.83 -19.49
CA ILE A 119 42.45 -6.51 -19.25
C ILE A 119 41.72 -6.14 -20.55
N ALA A 120 42.38 -5.39 -21.44
CA ALA A 120 41.82 -4.99 -22.73
C ALA A 120 41.63 -6.17 -23.70
N ASP A 121 42.46 -7.20 -23.60
CA ASP A 121 42.34 -8.44 -24.39
C ASP A 121 41.24 -9.37 -23.84
N HIS A 122 40.95 -9.30 -22.54
CA HIS A 122 39.95 -10.14 -21.85
C HIS A 122 38.79 -9.35 -21.25
N LYS A 123 38.32 -8.30 -21.94
CA LYS A 123 37.27 -7.37 -21.45
C LYS A 123 36.02 -8.08 -20.94
N SER A 124 35.57 -9.13 -21.64
CA SER A 124 34.36 -9.89 -21.27
C SER A 124 34.54 -10.68 -19.97
N LEU A 125 35.71 -11.25 -19.72
CA LEU A 125 36.00 -11.98 -18.48
C LEU A 125 36.16 -11.04 -17.29
N PHE A 126 36.81 -9.89 -17.48
CA PHE A 126 36.96 -8.88 -16.41
C PHE A 126 35.65 -8.19 -16.10
N ALA A 127 34.88 -7.77 -17.11
CA ALA A 127 33.54 -7.23 -16.92
C ALA A 127 32.63 -8.27 -16.24
N GLY A 128 32.70 -9.54 -16.66
CA GLY A 128 31.88 -10.61 -16.09
C GLY A 128 32.22 -10.99 -14.66
N SER A 129 33.51 -11.07 -14.32
CA SER A 129 33.96 -11.30 -12.93
C SER A 129 33.64 -10.11 -12.02
N THR A 130 33.82 -8.89 -12.51
CA THR A 130 33.46 -7.67 -11.75
C THR A 130 31.95 -7.64 -11.50
N LEU A 131 31.12 -7.90 -12.52
CA LEU A 131 29.67 -8.00 -12.36
C LEU A 131 29.28 -9.13 -11.41
N ALA A 132 29.89 -10.31 -11.51
CA ALA A 132 29.64 -11.42 -10.60
C ALA A 132 29.96 -11.06 -9.13
N ILE A 133 31.09 -10.39 -8.88
CA ILE A 133 31.48 -9.93 -7.53
C ILE A 133 30.51 -8.86 -7.02
N VAL A 134 30.17 -7.88 -7.85
CA VAL A 134 29.21 -6.82 -7.49
C VAL A 134 27.87 -7.45 -7.14
N PHE A 135 27.30 -8.30 -8.01
CA PHE A 135 26.03 -8.96 -7.73
C PHE A 135 26.12 -9.88 -6.49
N ALA A 136 27.19 -10.64 -6.30
CA ALA A 136 27.39 -11.46 -5.11
C ALA A 136 27.36 -10.63 -3.83
N ALA A 137 28.08 -9.50 -3.80
CA ALA A 137 28.11 -8.59 -2.68
C ALA A 137 26.74 -7.93 -2.46
N THR A 138 26.10 -7.42 -3.51
CA THR A 138 24.80 -6.74 -3.42
C THR A 138 23.71 -7.68 -2.92
N PHE A 139 23.65 -8.92 -3.42
CA PHE A 139 22.65 -9.90 -2.97
C PHE A 139 22.96 -10.46 -1.58
N GLY A 140 24.23 -10.73 -1.25
CA GLY A 140 24.63 -11.23 0.07
C GLY A 140 24.41 -10.20 1.17
N LEU A 141 24.94 -8.98 0.97
CA LEU A 141 24.74 -7.85 1.90
C LEU A 141 23.27 -7.41 1.92
N GLY A 142 22.60 -7.41 0.77
CA GLY A 142 21.17 -7.11 0.67
C GLY A 142 20.32 -8.09 1.47
N ALA A 143 20.53 -9.39 1.32
CA ALA A 143 19.81 -10.42 2.09
C ALA A 143 20.05 -10.27 3.61
N TRP A 144 21.28 -9.98 4.02
CA TRP A 144 21.60 -9.69 5.42
C TRP A 144 20.90 -8.42 5.91
N TYR A 145 21.00 -7.33 5.16
CA TYR A 145 20.42 -6.03 5.50
C TYR A 145 18.91 -6.12 5.63
N VAL A 146 18.22 -6.67 4.62
CA VAL A 146 16.77 -6.88 4.63
C VAL A 146 16.38 -7.70 5.84
N ARG A 147 17.04 -8.83 6.08
CA ARG A 147 16.64 -9.73 7.18
C ARG A 147 16.97 -9.18 8.57
N TYR A 148 18.04 -8.43 8.73
CA TYR A 148 18.36 -7.76 9.99
C TYR A 148 17.34 -6.65 10.32
N HIS A 149 16.91 -5.89 9.31
CA HIS A 149 15.92 -4.82 9.48
C HIS A 149 14.46 -5.30 9.39
N TYR A 150 14.21 -6.52 8.93
CA TYR A 150 12.87 -7.07 8.77
C TYR A 150 12.02 -7.03 10.05
N PRO A 151 12.52 -7.44 11.24
CA PRO A 151 11.73 -7.34 12.47
C PRO A 151 11.30 -5.91 12.77
N ARG A 152 12.11 -4.91 12.41
CA ARG A 152 11.76 -3.50 12.59
C ARG A 152 10.57 -3.10 11.71
N LEU A 153 10.50 -3.59 10.47
CA LEU A 153 9.37 -3.35 9.56
C LEU A 153 8.08 -4.00 10.08
N VAL A 154 8.17 -5.22 10.62
CA VAL A 154 7.02 -5.89 11.24
C VAL A 154 6.55 -5.14 12.49
N VAL A 155 7.48 -4.76 13.37
CA VAL A 155 7.17 -4.00 14.58
C VAL A 155 6.54 -2.65 14.23
N SER A 156 7.06 -1.92 13.25
CA SER A 156 6.46 -0.64 12.83
C SER A 156 5.07 -0.82 12.22
N SER A 157 4.86 -1.90 11.44
CA SER A 157 3.54 -2.22 10.90
C SER A 157 2.55 -2.59 12.00
N ARG A 158 2.96 -3.41 12.99
CA ARG A 158 2.12 -3.73 14.16
C ARG A 158 1.79 -2.48 14.97
N ARG A 159 2.80 -1.66 15.29
CA ARG A 159 2.62 -0.37 15.99
C ARG A 159 1.55 0.48 15.31
N ARG A 160 1.70 0.71 14.00
CA ARG A 160 0.73 1.48 13.21
C ARG A 160 -0.67 0.86 13.23
N ASN A 161 -0.77 -0.45 13.04
CA ASN A 161 -2.07 -1.13 13.05
C ASN A 161 -2.75 -1.02 14.43
N ILE A 162 -1.99 -1.09 15.51
CA ILE A 162 -2.49 -0.86 16.87
C ILE A 162 -2.95 0.59 17.01
N ASP A 163 -2.09 1.57 16.70
CA ASP A 163 -2.39 3.00 16.85
C ASP A 163 -3.65 3.42 16.08
N VAL A 164 -3.81 2.97 14.83
CA VAL A 164 -4.97 3.28 13.98
C VAL A 164 -6.26 2.66 14.50
N THR A 165 -6.20 1.47 15.12
CA THR A 165 -7.39 0.75 15.59
C THR A 165 -7.74 1.04 17.05
N LEU A 166 -6.80 1.57 17.82
CA LEU A 166 -6.93 1.83 19.26
C LEU A 166 -8.11 2.76 19.60
N PRO A 167 -8.32 3.94 18.97
CA PRO A 167 -9.48 4.77 19.27
C PRO A 167 -10.81 4.03 19.11
N HIS A 168 -10.92 3.15 18.11
CA HIS A 168 -12.12 2.35 17.89
C HIS A 168 -12.29 1.26 18.94
N ALA A 169 -11.20 0.64 19.38
CA ALA A 169 -11.22 -0.35 20.44
C ALA A 169 -11.64 0.29 21.77
N ILE A 170 -11.18 1.51 22.06
CA ILE A 170 -11.57 2.24 23.28
C ILE A 170 -13.06 2.57 23.24
N VAL A 171 -13.60 3.08 22.13
CA VAL A 171 -15.06 3.30 21.97
C VAL A 171 -15.85 2.00 22.15
N PHE A 172 -15.32 0.88 21.64
CA PHE A 172 -15.93 -0.43 21.82
C PHE A 172 -15.93 -0.86 23.28
N MET A 173 -14.79 -0.76 23.97
CA MET A 173 -14.67 -1.07 25.40
C MET A 173 -15.56 -0.16 26.27
N TYR A 174 -15.63 1.14 25.97
CA TYR A 174 -16.56 2.08 26.60
C TYR A 174 -18.01 1.62 26.44
N ALA A 175 -18.43 1.30 25.22
CA ALA A 175 -19.79 0.87 24.95
C ALA A 175 -20.15 -0.44 25.69
N LEU A 176 -19.24 -1.41 25.73
CA LEU A 176 -19.45 -2.67 26.44
C LEU A 176 -19.47 -2.46 27.97
N SER A 177 -18.51 -1.73 28.51
CA SER A 177 -18.42 -1.40 29.94
C SER A 177 -19.66 -0.64 30.41
N ARG A 178 -20.13 0.32 29.61
CA ARG A 178 -21.38 1.05 29.88
C ARG A 178 -22.62 0.16 29.84
N GLY A 179 -22.57 -0.91 29.05
CA GLY A 179 -23.59 -1.97 28.98
C GLY A 179 -23.59 -2.93 30.18
N GLY A 180 -22.62 -2.79 31.09
CA GLY A 180 -22.51 -3.55 32.34
C GLY A 180 -21.46 -4.66 32.33
N MET A 181 -20.65 -4.80 31.27
CA MET A 181 -19.55 -5.77 31.24
C MET A 181 -18.41 -5.32 32.16
N ASP A 182 -17.78 -6.29 32.84
CA ASP A 182 -16.56 -6.02 33.59
C ASP A 182 -15.33 -5.89 32.67
N LEU A 183 -14.19 -5.49 33.23
CA LEU A 183 -12.97 -5.23 32.47
C LEU A 183 -12.41 -6.48 31.78
N LEU A 184 -12.41 -7.63 32.46
CA LEU A 184 -11.87 -8.87 31.88
C LEU A 184 -12.78 -9.37 30.76
N GLU A 185 -14.10 -9.34 30.98
CA GLU A 185 -15.07 -9.68 29.95
C GLU A 185 -14.95 -8.75 28.73
N THR A 186 -14.77 -7.45 28.97
CA THR A 186 -14.56 -6.44 27.91
C THR A 186 -13.32 -6.75 27.05
N PHE A 187 -12.18 -7.10 27.67
CA PHE A 187 -10.99 -7.51 26.93
C PHE A 187 -11.16 -8.86 26.22
N SER A 188 -11.87 -9.82 26.82
CA SER A 188 -12.19 -11.10 26.18
C SER A 188 -13.02 -10.91 24.91
N VAL A 189 -14.02 -10.04 24.99
CA VAL A 189 -14.91 -9.75 23.86
C VAL A 189 -14.16 -9.00 22.74
N LEU A 190 -13.24 -8.09 23.10
CA LEU A 190 -12.35 -7.43 22.15
C LEU A 190 -11.40 -8.44 21.48
N ALA A 191 -10.84 -9.37 22.24
CA ALA A 191 -9.97 -10.44 21.73
C ALA A 191 -10.68 -11.35 20.71
N ASP A 192 -11.94 -11.71 20.99
CA ASP A 192 -12.80 -12.52 20.11
C ASP A 192 -13.23 -11.79 18.81
N SER A 193 -12.87 -10.51 18.69
CA SER A 193 -13.23 -9.64 17.57
C SER A 193 -12.02 -9.29 16.69
N GLU A 194 -11.05 -10.21 16.55
CA GLU A 194 -9.83 -10.06 15.71
C GLU A 194 -10.16 -9.64 14.27
N GLU A 195 -11.20 -10.19 13.66
CA GLU A 195 -11.63 -9.86 12.28
C GLU A 195 -11.88 -8.35 12.10
N THR A 196 -12.32 -7.66 13.14
CA THR A 196 -12.73 -6.25 13.10
C THR A 196 -11.65 -5.31 13.61
N TYR A 197 -11.00 -5.69 14.71
CA TYR A 197 -10.07 -4.83 15.42
C TYR A 197 -8.61 -5.19 15.13
N GLY A 198 -8.33 -6.37 14.56
CA GLY A 198 -7.01 -6.75 14.10
C GLY A 198 -5.98 -6.79 15.23
N GLU A 199 -4.91 -6.02 15.11
CA GLU A 199 -3.76 -6.16 16.01
C GLU A 199 -4.03 -5.73 17.46
N ILE A 200 -4.95 -4.78 17.70
CA ILE A 200 -5.33 -4.42 19.07
C ILE A 200 -6.13 -5.55 19.75
N ALA A 201 -6.96 -6.30 19.01
CA ALA A 201 -7.60 -7.51 19.52
C ALA A 201 -6.58 -8.59 19.86
N ASN A 202 -5.51 -8.73 19.05
CA ASN A 202 -4.38 -9.61 19.34
C ASN A 202 -3.59 -9.18 20.59
N GLU A 203 -3.55 -7.90 20.95
CA GLU A 203 -3.00 -7.44 22.24
C GLU A 203 -3.98 -7.70 23.39
N ALA A 204 -5.30 -7.51 23.19
CA ALA A 204 -6.33 -7.87 24.16
C ALA A 204 -6.34 -9.37 24.48
N GLU A 205 -6.17 -10.23 23.47
CA GLU A 205 -6.03 -11.68 23.62
C GLU A 205 -4.85 -12.02 24.54
N MET A 206 -3.76 -11.26 24.46
CA MET A 206 -2.62 -11.45 25.35
C MET A 206 -2.97 -11.13 26.79
N ILE A 207 -3.69 -10.03 27.03
CA ILE A 207 -4.16 -9.65 28.38
C ILE A 207 -5.05 -10.76 28.96
N VAL A 208 -6.03 -11.21 28.18
CA VAL A 208 -6.95 -12.29 28.58
C VAL A 208 -6.18 -13.58 28.87
N ARG A 209 -5.21 -13.92 28.01
CA ARG A 209 -4.41 -15.14 28.15
C ARG A 209 -3.53 -15.13 29.40
N GLU A 210 -2.93 -13.99 29.74
CA GLU A 210 -2.17 -13.81 30.98
C GLU A 210 -3.03 -14.10 32.22
N VAL A 211 -4.31 -13.72 32.19
CA VAL A 211 -5.23 -13.96 33.29
C VAL A 211 -5.76 -15.39 33.30
N GLU A 212 -6.35 -15.87 32.20
CA GLU A 212 -7.08 -17.13 32.16
C GLU A 212 -6.17 -18.37 32.08
N PHE A 213 -5.06 -18.30 31.34
CA PHE A 213 -4.18 -19.44 31.11
C PHE A 213 -2.97 -19.45 32.04
N PHE A 214 -2.36 -18.28 32.26
CA PHE A 214 -1.18 -18.17 33.12
C PHE A 214 -1.53 -17.89 34.59
N GLY A 215 -2.79 -17.54 34.89
CA GLY A 215 -3.27 -17.30 36.25
C GLY A 215 -2.71 -16.03 36.88
N ASN A 216 -2.19 -15.09 36.09
CA ASN A 216 -1.75 -13.79 36.57
C ASN A 216 -2.97 -12.92 36.91
N ASP A 217 -2.83 -12.02 37.88
CA ASP A 217 -3.88 -11.04 38.16
C ASP A 217 -3.95 -9.98 37.04
N MET A 218 -5.09 -9.30 36.91
CA MET A 218 -5.33 -8.31 35.84
C MET A 218 -4.27 -7.20 35.83
N TYR A 219 -3.81 -6.75 37.00
CA TYR A 219 -2.79 -5.70 37.08
C TYR A 219 -1.45 -6.19 36.51
N THR A 220 -1.01 -7.38 36.92
CA THR A 220 0.20 -8.01 36.39
C THR A 220 0.08 -8.28 34.89
N ALA A 221 -1.06 -8.76 34.42
CA ALA A 221 -1.33 -9.01 33.00
C ALA A 221 -1.21 -7.73 32.15
N LEU A 222 -1.90 -6.65 32.55
CA LEU A 222 -1.83 -5.35 31.88
C LEU A 222 -0.41 -4.80 31.89
N ARG A 223 0.30 -4.91 33.02
CA ARG A 223 1.71 -4.48 33.13
C ARG A 223 2.64 -5.26 32.19
N ASN A 224 2.44 -6.56 32.06
CA ASN A 224 3.23 -7.42 31.16
C ASN A 224 3.02 -7.02 29.70
N VAL A 225 1.76 -6.84 29.29
CA VAL A 225 1.41 -6.45 27.91
C VAL A 225 1.89 -5.04 27.59
N ARG A 226 1.73 -4.10 28.52
CA ARG A 226 2.28 -2.75 28.40
C ARG A 226 3.79 -2.75 28.16
N ASN A 227 4.57 -3.57 28.87
CA ASN A 227 6.03 -3.63 28.66
C ASN A 227 6.44 -4.30 27.33
N LEU A 228 5.49 -4.93 26.63
CA LEU A 228 5.74 -5.68 25.41
C LEU A 228 5.20 -5.00 24.15
N THR A 229 4.13 -4.20 24.27
CA THR A 229 3.51 -3.56 23.11
C THR A 229 4.51 -2.69 22.34
N PRO A 230 4.47 -2.67 21.00
CA PRO A 230 5.28 -1.76 20.20
C PRO A 230 4.69 -0.35 20.08
N SER A 231 3.43 -0.16 20.49
CA SER A 231 2.69 1.11 20.40
C SER A 231 2.81 1.90 21.70
N GLU A 232 3.32 3.13 21.58
CA GLU A 232 3.43 4.09 22.70
C GLU A 232 2.05 4.60 23.14
N ASN A 233 1.09 4.72 22.22
CA ASN A 233 -0.27 5.14 22.56
C ASN A 233 -0.99 4.04 23.36
N PHE A 234 -0.85 2.77 22.94
CA PHE A 234 -1.41 1.66 23.70
C PHE A 234 -0.68 1.44 25.03
N GLU A 235 0.65 1.65 25.07
CA GLU A 235 1.41 1.66 26.31
C GLU A 235 0.85 2.69 27.30
N ARG A 236 0.62 3.93 26.84
CA ARG A 236 0.04 5.01 27.64
C ARG A 236 -1.38 4.68 28.11
N PHE A 237 -2.24 4.21 27.22
CA PHE A 237 -3.61 3.77 27.56
C PHE A 237 -3.61 2.72 28.67
N LEU A 238 -2.72 1.72 28.58
CA LEU A 238 -2.59 0.69 29.61
C LEU A 238 -2.03 1.24 30.93
N ASP A 239 -1.08 2.18 30.89
CA ASP A 239 -0.58 2.88 32.08
C ASP A 239 -1.67 3.69 32.79
N ASP A 240 -2.49 4.41 32.03
CA ASP A 240 -3.58 5.21 32.57
C ASP A 240 -4.67 4.30 33.16
N LEU A 241 -5.01 3.19 32.48
CA LEU A 241 -5.91 2.16 33.00
C LEU A 241 -5.38 1.53 34.30
N LEU A 242 -4.08 1.22 34.36
CA LEU A 242 -3.44 0.71 35.58
C LEU A 242 -3.56 1.71 36.74
N GLY A 243 -3.44 3.02 36.47
CA GLY A 243 -3.64 4.08 37.47
C GLY A 243 -5.08 4.15 37.99
N VAL A 244 -6.08 3.93 37.14
CA VAL A 244 -7.49 3.83 37.53
C VAL A 244 -7.74 2.59 38.39
N LEU A 245 -7.14 1.46 38.03
CA LEU A 245 -7.23 0.22 38.81
C LEU A 245 -6.56 0.34 40.18
N ASP A 246 -5.37 0.95 40.26
CA ASP A 246 -4.63 1.17 41.51
C ASP A 246 -5.40 2.09 42.49
N SER A 247 -6.12 3.07 41.95
CA SER A 247 -6.94 4.01 42.74
C SER A 247 -8.35 3.50 43.04
N GLY A 248 -8.77 2.38 42.44
CA GLY A 248 -10.13 1.84 42.55
C GLY A 248 -11.20 2.72 41.88
N GLY A 249 -10.83 3.44 40.82
CA GLY A 249 -11.74 4.31 40.06
C GLY A 249 -12.73 3.55 39.16
N ASP A 250 -13.66 4.29 38.55
CA ASP A 250 -14.64 3.73 37.62
C ASP A 250 -14.04 3.60 36.21
N VAL A 251 -13.80 2.36 35.79
CA VAL A 251 -13.25 2.01 34.48
C VAL A 251 -14.16 2.47 33.33
N THR A 252 -15.47 2.53 33.54
CA THR A 252 -16.42 3.01 32.51
C THR A 252 -16.22 4.50 32.22
N VAL A 253 -16.01 5.29 33.28
CA VAL A 253 -15.74 6.73 33.16
C VAL A 253 -14.38 6.95 32.49
N PHE A 254 -13.38 6.15 32.86
CA PHE A 254 -12.08 6.17 32.19
C PHE A 254 -12.20 5.91 30.69
N PHE A 255 -12.89 4.85 30.27
CA PHE A 255 -13.08 4.57 28.84
C PHE A 255 -13.89 5.65 28.11
N GLU A 256 -14.81 6.33 28.79
CA GLU A 256 -15.55 7.48 28.24
C GLU A 256 -14.59 8.63 27.91
N ASP A 257 -13.85 9.10 28.93
CA ASP A 257 -12.91 10.21 28.83
C ASP A 257 -11.80 9.91 27.80
N GLU A 258 -11.26 8.70 27.84
CA GLU A 258 -10.24 8.26 26.91
C GLU A 258 -10.77 8.17 25.48
N SER A 259 -12.02 7.73 25.29
CA SER A 259 -12.63 7.69 23.96
C SER A 259 -12.79 9.09 23.35
N GLU A 260 -13.17 10.09 24.16
CA GLU A 260 -13.29 11.47 23.71
C GLU A 260 -11.91 12.06 23.40
N SER A 261 -10.93 11.88 24.29
CA SER A 261 -9.56 12.38 24.09
C SER A 261 -8.90 11.81 22.84
N TYR A 262 -9.03 10.49 22.58
CA TYR A 262 -8.43 9.87 21.39
C TYR A 262 -9.14 10.28 20.09
N LEU A 263 -10.45 10.56 20.14
CA LEU A 263 -11.17 11.09 18.98
C LEU A 263 -10.77 12.54 18.68
N GLU A 264 -10.52 13.34 19.71
CA GLU A 264 -9.96 14.70 19.57
C GLU A 264 -8.54 14.66 18.99
N GLU A 265 -7.65 13.83 19.55
CA GLU A 265 -6.27 13.67 19.04
C GLU A 265 -6.28 13.20 17.58
N ALA A 266 -7.12 12.21 17.23
CA ALA A 266 -7.24 11.73 15.85
C ALA A 266 -7.73 12.82 14.88
N ARG A 267 -8.57 13.75 15.36
CA ARG A 267 -9.01 14.90 14.57
C ARG A 267 -7.89 15.91 14.35
N ASP A 268 -7.14 16.22 15.40
CA ASP A 268 -6.00 17.14 15.34
C ASP A 268 -4.88 16.58 14.45
N GLU A 269 -4.56 15.29 14.59
CA GLU A 269 -3.64 14.59 13.70
C GLU A 269 -4.12 14.61 12.24
N GLN A 270 -5.41 14.37 12.00
CA GLN A 270 -5.99 14.46 10.66
C GLN A 270 -5.82 15.88 10.09
N GLN A 271 -6.08 16.92 10.88
CA GLN A 271 -5.95 18.30 10.43
C GLN A 271 -4.49 18.65 10.11
N SER A 272 -3.55 18.26 10.97
CA SER A 272 -2.11 18.42 10.71
C SER A 272 -1.67 17.67 9.45
N PHE A 273 -2.19 16.47 9.22
CA PHE A 273 -1.94 15.71 8.00
C PHE A 273 -2.45 16.42 6.75
N LEU A 274 -3.63 17.05 6.80
CA LEU A 274 -4.18 17.83 5.70
C LEU A 274 -3.31 19.05 5.37
N GLU A 275 -2.72 19.70 6.37
CA GLU A 275 -1.74 20.77 6.17
C GLU A 275 -0.46 20.27 5.47
N VAL A 276 0.04 19.09 5.85
CA VAL A 276 1.18 18.47 5.13
C VAL A 276 0.80 18.19 3.68
N LEU A 277 -0.40 17.66 3.43
CA LEU A 277 -0.86 17.35 2.09
C LEU A 277 -1.02 18.61 1.22
N ALA A 278 -1.45 19.72 1.84
CA ALA A 278 -1.48 21.04 1.23
C ALA A 278 -0.10 21.47 0.74
N LEU A 279 0.90 21.44 1.62
CA LEU A 279 2.29 21.80 1.30
C LEU A 279 2.85 20.93 0.19
N LEU A 280 2.57 19.61 0.21
CA LEU A 280 2.97 18.71 -0.86
C LEU A 280 2.34 19.08 -2.20
N SER A 281 1.06 19.47 -2.23
CA SER A 281 0.40 19.92 -3.46
C SER A 281 0.99 21.22 -4.03
N GLU A 282 1.44 22.14 -3.17
CA GLU A 282 2.14 23.36 -3.58
C GLU A 282 3.53 23.04 -4.14
N PHE A 283 4.29 22.22 -3.42
CA PHE A 283 5.59 21.75 -3.90
C PHE A 283 5.47 20.99 -5.22
N PHE A 284 4.38 20.25 -5.42
CA PHE A 284 4.15 19.56 -6.68
C PHE A 284 4.08 20.54 -7.85
N VAL A 285 3.31 21.62 -7.74
CA VAL A 285 3.22 22.63 -8.80
C VAL A 285 4.57 23.30 -9.03
N VAL A 286 5.33 23.60 -7.99
CA VAL A 286 6.65 24.22 -8.16
C VAL A 286 7.63 23.25 -8.84
N LEU A 287 7.72 22.00 -8.37
CA LEU A 287 8.73 21.04 -8.77
C LEU A 287 8.42 20.33 -10.09
N PHE A 288 7.15 20.06 -10.37
CA PHE A 288 6.74 19.26 -11.53
C PHE A 288 6.08 20.08 -12.63
N VAL A 289 5.45 21.20 -12.29
CA VAL A 289 4.85 22.07 -13.31
C VAL A 289 5.82 23.19 -13.68
N ALA A 290 6.22 24.03 -12.72
CA ALA A 290 7.02 25.23 -13.00
C ALA A 290 8.48 24.91 -13.33
N ALA A 291 9.15 24.07 -12.55
CA ALA A 291 10.58 23.79 -12.76
C ALA A 291 10.86 23.08 -14.11
N PRO A 292 10.15 22.01 -14.52
CA PRO A 292 10.40 21.37 -15.81
C PRO A 292 10.03 22.29 -16.96
N LEU A 293 8.98 23.10 -16.83
CA LEU A 293 8.63 24.12 -17.80
C LEU A 293 9.73 25.16 -17.96
N PHE A 294 10.30 25.66 -16.86
CA PHE A 294 11.40 26.61 -16.90
C PHE A 294 12.64 25.99 -17.58
N VAL A 295 12.97 24.75 -17.25
CA VAL A 295 14.07 24.01 -17.89
C VAL A 295 13.78 23.79 -19.38
N ILE A 296 12.56 23.38 -19.75
CA ILE A 296 12.14 23.22 -21.15
C ILE A 296 12.32 24.53 -21.92
N VAL A 297 11.81 25.64 -21.39
CA VAL A 297 11.94 26.96 -22.02
C VAL A 297 13.41 27.35 -22.19
N ILE A 298 14.24 27.17 -21.16
CA ILE A 298 15.68 27.46 -21.26
C ILE A 298 16.35 26.59 -22.32
N LEU A 299 16.14 25.27 -22.29
CA LEU A 299 16.78 24.35 -23.25
C LEU A 299 16.35 24.64 -24.68
N VAL A 300 15.10 25.08 -24.88
CA VAL A 300 14.58 25.48 -26.18
C VAL A 300 15.24 26.78 -26.62
N VAL A 301 15.28 27.82 -25.77
CA VAL A 301 15.96 29.08 -26.07
C VAL A 301 17.46 28.85 -26.36
N MET A 302 18.15 28.00 -25.59
CA MET A 302 19.54 27.63 -25.86
C MET A 302 19.70 26.89 -27.20
N SER A 303 18.74 26.03 -27.56
CA SER A 303 18.73 25.40 -28.88
C SER A 303 18.62 26.42 -30.00
N LEU A 304 17.81 27.48 -29.83
CA LEU A 304 17.69 28.57 -30.80
C LEU A 304 18.98 29.38 -30.96
N LEU A 305 19.79 29.43 -29.90
CA LEU A 305 21.13 30.03 -29.91
C LEU A 305 22.20 29.10 -30.51
N GLY A 306 21.82 27.90 -30.97
CA GLY A 306 22.69 26.93 -31.63
C GLY A 306 23.29 25.85 -30.71
N ALA A 307 22.85 25.73 -29.46
CA ALA A 307 23.27 24.63 -28.58
C ALA A 307 22.54 23.32 -28.92
N GLN A 308 23.23 22.18 -28.78
CA GLN A 308 22.60 20.86 -28.92
C GLN A 308 21.97 20.46 -27.59
N THR A 309 20.68 20.76 -27.39
CA THR A 309 19.97 20.49 -26.12
C THR A 309 19.02 19.29 -26.16
N LEU A 310 19.00 18.57 -27.29
CA LEU A 310 18.05 17.47 -27.52
C LEU A 310 18.25 16.32 -26.52
N THR A 311 19.50 15.99 -26.21
CA THR A 311 19.83 14.90 -25.28
C THR A 311 19.37 15.25 -23.87
N GLU A 312 19.62 16.48 -23.42
CA GLU A 312 19.21 17.00 -22.12
C GLU A 312 17.68 17.03 -22.01
N LEU A 313 16.98 17.47 -23.05
CA LEU A 313 15.51 17.48 -23.08
C LEU A 313 14.94 16.05 -23.09
N THR A 314 15.56 15.13 -23.83
CA THR A 314 15.18 13.71 -23.86
C THR A 314 15.34 13.06 -22.48
N LEU A 315 16.47 13.29 -21.81
CA LEU A 315 16.70 12.83 -20.44
C LEU A 315 15.71 13.46 -19.45
N LEU A 316 15.37 14.74 -19.61
CA LEU A 316 14.39 15.40 -18.77
C LEU A 316 13.01 14.74 -18.90
N VAL A 317 12.53 14.53 -20.13
CA VAL A 317 11.17 14.05 -20.41
C VAL A 317 10.99 12.57 -20.13
N TYR A 318 11.96 11.73 -20.51
CA TYR A 318 11.82 10.26 -20.40
C TYR A 318 12.38 9.66 -19.13
N VAL A 319 13.31 10.35 -18.45
CA VAL A 319 13.97 9.81 -17.24
C VAL A 319 13.65 10.66 -16.02
N MET A 320 14.03 11.93 -16.00
CA MET A 320 13.86 12.79 -14.82
C MET A 320 12.40 12.98 -14.43
N LEU A 321 11.55 13.38 -15.38
CA LEU A 321 10.14 13.71 -15.10
C LEU A 321 9.35 12.47 -14.57
N PRO A 322 9.38 11.29 -15.23
CA PRO A 322 8.68 10.12 -14.72
C PRO A 322 9.27 9.61 -13.40
N LEU A 323 10.59 9.58 -13.27
CA LEU A 323 11.26 9.13 -12.05
C LEU A 323 10.92 10.02 -10.87
N ALA A 324 10.93 11.34 -11.07
CA ALA A 324 10.59 12.30 -10.04
C ALA A 324 9.09 12.20 -9.67
N MET A 325 8.20 11.98 -10.64
CA MET A 325 6.77 11.75 -10.37
C MET A 325 6.53 10.48 -9.56
N VAL A 326 7.17 9.37 -9.92
CA VAL A 326 7.10 8.11 -9.16
C VAL A 326 7.68 8.29 -7.76
N GLY A 327 8.84 8.95 -7.64
CA GLY A 327 9.46 9.25 -6.36
C GLY A 327 8.56 10.11 -5.47
N PHE A 328 7.86 11.09 -6.04
CA PHE A 328 6.91 11.91 -5.32
C PHE A 328 5.65 11.14 -4.91
N LEU A 329 5.12 10.26 -5.77
CA LEU A 329 4.02 9.37 -5.40
C LEU A 329 4.41 8.45 -4.24
N VAL A 330 5.63 7.90 -4.23
CA VAL A 330 6.15 7.08 -3.12
C VAL A 330 6.30 7.91 -1.85
N LEU A 331 6.83 9.14 -1.95
CA LEU A 331 6.93 10.06 -0.81
C LEU A 331 5.54 10.32 -0.22
N LEU A 332 4.56 10.59 -1.08
CA LEU A 332 3.20 10.89 -0.64
C LEU A 332 2.51 9.67 -0.02
N ASP A 333 2.70 8.48 -0.60
CA ASP A 333 2.18 7.22 -0.05
C ASP A 333 2.80 6.89 1.32
N THR A 334 4.11 7.10 1.47
CA THR A 334 4.81 6.89 2.75
C THR A 334 4.33 7.85 3.84
N LEU A 335 4.02 9.10 3.45
CA LEU A 335 3.49 10.11 4.38
C LEU A 335 2.00 9.94 4.66
N SER A 336 1.23 9.33 3.75
CA SER A 336 -0.21 9.09 3.93
C SER A 336 -0.52 7.78 4.66
N GLU A 337 0.40 6.81 4.65
CA GLU A 337 0.25 5.50 5.29
C GLU A 337 -0.17 5.49 6.77
N PRO A 338 0.21 6.46 7.63
CA PRO A 338 -0.21 6.47 9.04
C PRO A 338 -1.73 6.56 9.26
N TYR A 339 -2.51 6.96 8.25
CA TYR A 339 -3.94 7.28 8.40
C TYR A 339 -4.88 6.35 7.62
N VAL A 340 -4.35 5.29 7.02
CA VAL A 340 -5.17 4.31 6.28
C VAL A 340 -5.75 3.29 7.25
N GLN A 341 -7.08 3.29 7.40
CA GLN A 341 -7.75 2.26 8.18
C GLN A 341 -7.63 0.90 7.48
N PRO A 342 -7.26 -0.18 8.19
CA PRO A 342 -7.32 -1.52 7.65
C PRO A 342 -8.74 -1.87 7.22
N ASP A 343 -8.89 -2.44 6.03
CA ASP A 343 -10.15 -2.99 5.57
C ASP A 343 -10.59 -4.12 6.51
N VAL A 344 -11.89 -4.14 6.84
CA VAL A 344 -12.49 -5.17 7.71
C VAL A 344 -13.31 -6.10 6.84
N HIS A 345 -12.87 -7.36 6.75
CA HIS A 345 -13.56 -8.44 6.04
C HIS A 345 -13.79 -9.60 7.02
N PHE A 346 -15.03 -10.09 7.13
CA PHE A 346 -15.39 -11.17 8.06
C PHE A 346 -15.32 -12.57 7.39
N ASP A 347 -15.20 -12.64 6.07
CA ASP A 347 -15.04 -13.88 5.32
C ASP A 347 -13.54 -14.13 5.07
N GLU A 348 -13.06 -15.34 5.33
CA GLU A 348 -11.66 -15.82 5.26
C GLU A 348 -11.11 -15.89 3.81
N LYS A 349 -11.47 -14.93 2.97
CA LYS A 349 -11.27 -14.96 1.51
C LYS A 349 -10.32 -13.88 1.05
N ASP A 350 -9.14 -14.36 0.67
CA ASP A 350 -8.19 -13.73 -0.24
C ASP A 350 -7.62 -12.41 0.29
N ASP A 351 -6.80 -12.51 1.34
CA ASP A 351 -5.68 -11.60 1.62
C ASP A 351 -4.70 -11.63 0.44
N GLU A 352 -5.06 -11.08 -0.72
CA GLU A 352 -4.02 -10.65 -1.65
C GLU A 352 -4.52 -9.75 -2.76
N VAL A 353 -3.82 -8.62 -2.83
CA VAL A 353 -3.71 -7.67 -3.94
C VAL A 353 -4.94 -6.77 -4.14
N GLU A 354 -4.97 -5.69 -3.38
CA GLU A 354 -5.76 -4.50 -3.74
C GLU A 354 -4.91 -3.39 -4.36
N SER A 355 -3.61 -3.29 -4.04
CA SER A 355 -2.72 -2.32 -4.69
C SER A 355 -1.85 -2.94 -5.79
N GLY A 356 -1.78 -2.29 -6.96
CA GLY A 356 -0.92 -2.71 -8.08
C GLY A 356 0.57 -2.72 -7.69
N PHE A 357 0.93 -1.90 -6.70
CA PHE A 357 2.25 -1.87 -6.09
C PHE A 357 2.44 -3.01 -5.07
N ALA A 358 1.38 -3.42 -4.36
CA ALA A 358 1.38 -4.63 -3.53
C ALA A 358 1.46 -5.90 -4.36
N LEU A 359 1.09 -5.90 -5.64
CA LEU A 359 1.39 -7.00 -6.56
C LEU A 359 2.89 -7.13 -6.80
N LEU A 360 3.57 -6.00 -7.06
CA LEU A 360 5.04 -5.94 -7.14
C LEU A 360 5.68 -6.38 -5.82
N TRP A 361 5.16 -5.91 -4.68
CA TRP A 361 5.67 -6.29 -3.37
C TRP A 361 5.31 -7.72 -2.95
N ALA A 362 4.15 -8.24 -3.34
CA ALA A 362 3.75 -9.63 -3.13
C ALA A 362 4.57 -10.57 -4.00
N VAL A 363 4.84 -10.21 -5.25
CA VAL A 363 5.79 -10.94 -6.11
C VAL A 363 7.19 -10.90 -5.49
N VAL A 364 7.65 -9.76 -4.98
CA VAL A 364 8.92 -9.66 -4.23
C VAL A 364 8.88 -10.50 -2.93
N ARG A 365 7.77 -10.54 -2.20
CA ARG A 365 7.54 -11.32 -0.99
C ARG A 365 7.56 -12.82 -1.25
N ASP A 366 6.86 -13.28 -2.30
CA ASP A 366 6.78 -14.68 -2.73
C ASP A 366 8.08 -15.19 -3.35
N THR A 367 8.84 -14.30 -4.00
CA THR A 367 10.15 -14.65 -4.58
C THR A 367 11.28 -14.64 -3.55
N LEU A 368 11.09 -14.05 -2.36
CA LEU A 368 12.03 -14.10 -1.26
C LEU A 368 11.73 -15.30 -0.34
N PRO A 369 12.55 -16.37 -0.36
CA PRO A 369 12.31 -17.56 0.47
C PRO A 369 12.38 -17.22 1.97
N GLY A 370 11.27 -17.41 2.68
CA GLY A 370 11.17 -17.27 4.14
C GLY A 370 10.27 -16.14 4.66
N VAL A 371 9.51 -15.48 3.78
CA VAL A 371 8.52 -14.42 4.11
C VAL A 371 7.08 -14.97 4.03
N ALA A 372 6.86 -16.18 4.53
CA ALA A 372 5.50 -16.74 4.60
C ALA A 372 4.71 -16.06 5.72
N PRO A 373 3.42 -15.73 5.52
CA PRO A 373 2.53 -15.37 6.61
C PRO A 373 2.45 -16.51 7.64
N ARG A 374 1.99 -16.17 8.86
CA ARG A 374 1.85 -17.10 10.01
C ARG A 374 1.46 -18.50 9.49
N PRO A 375 2.23 -19.58 9.78
CA PRO A 375 1.69 -20.91 9.62
C PRO A 375 0.52 -21.01 10.59
N SER A 376 -0.71 -20.87 10.07
CA SER A 376 -1.93 -21.23 10.79
C SER A 376 -1.67 -22.61 11.39
N ALA A 377 -1.74 -22.71 12.72
CA ALA A 377 -1.39 -23.90 13.49
C ALA A 377 -1.95 -25.12 12.76
N THR A 378 -1.09 -25.83 12.03
CA THR A 378 -1.54 -26.90 11.15
C THR A 378 -1.71 -28.09 12.05
N THR A 379 -2.83 -28.16 12.76
CA THR A 379 -3.26 -29.39 13.41
C THR A 379 -3.31 -30.43 12.31
N ALA A 380 -2.49 -31.49 12.43
CA ALA A 380 -2.43 -32.55 11.43
C ALA A 380 -3.82 -33.17 11.26
N MET A 381 -4.55 -32.73 10.23
CA MET A 381 -5.91 -33.18 9.94
C MET A 381 -5.91 -34.69 9.65
N PRO A 382 -6.74 -35.50 10.33
CA PRO A 382 -6.88 -36.92 10.06
C PRO A 382 -7.20 -37.21 8.58
N ALA A 383 -6.64 -38.29 8.02
CA ALA A 383 -6.75 -38.63 6.59
C ALA A 383 -8.20 -38.75 6.06
N GLU A 384 -9.15 -39.16 6.92
CA GLU A 384 -10.58 -39.18 6.58
C GLU A 384 -11.17 -37.78 6.37
N LEU A 385 -10.78 -36.80 7.20
CA LEU A 385 -11.19 -35.40 7.07
C LEU A 385 -10.57 -34.77 5.82
N GLN A 386 -9.34 -35.10 5.44
CA GLN A 386 -8.72 -34.66 4.18
C GLN A 386 -9.49 -35.13 2.94
N SER A 387 -9.95 -36.38 2.91
CA SER A 387 -10.73 -36.91 1.77
C SER A 387 -12.12 -36.26 1.64
N ARG A 388 -12.76 -35.97 2.77
CA ARG A 388 -14.03 -35.22 2.85
C ARG A 388 -13.84 -33.74 2.49
N GLN A 389 -12.73 -33.14 2.91
CA GLN A 389 -12.37 -31.77 2.54
C GLN A 389 -12.09 -31.66 1.04
N GLY A 390 -11.37 -32.62 0.43
CA GLY A 390 -11.11 -32.62 -1.02
C GLY A 390 -12.39 -32.70 -1.86
N SER A 391 -13.35 -33.53 -1.44
CA SER A 391 -14.65 -33.64 -2.11
C SER A 391 -15.56 -32.42 -1.86
N TYR A 392 -15.55 -31.84 -0.66
CA TYR A 392 -16.21 -30.56 -0.37
C TYR A 392 -15.62 -29.40 -1.18
N LEU A 393 -14.29 -29.29 -1.23
CA LEU A 393 -13.58 -28.27 -2.01
C LEU A 393 -13.82 -28.43 -3.51
N ALA A 394 -13.93 -29.66 -4.03
CA ALA A 394 -14.28 -29.90 -5.44
C ALA A 394 -15.72 -29.47 -5.77
N HIS A 395 -16.68 -29.74 -4.88
CA HIS A 395 -18.07 -29.28 -5.03
C HIS A 395 -18.17 -27.75 -4.91
N ARG A 396 -17.46 -27.16 -3.94
CA ARG A 396 -17.37 -25.71 -3.75
C ARG A 396 -16.71 -25.03 -4.96
N ARG A 397 -15.60 -25.57 -5.50
CA ARG A 397 -14.96 -25.08 -6.72
C ARG A 397 -15.92 -25.11 -7.91
N ARG A 398 -16.69 -26.18 -8.09
CA ARG A 398 -17.72 -26.26 -9.14
C ARG A 398 -18.84 -25.25 -8.96
N GLN A 399 -19.32 -25.02 -7.73
CA GLN A 399 -20.34 -24.00 -7.47
C GLN A 399 -19.80 -22.58 -7.67
N VAL A 400 -18.60 -22.28 -7.19
CA VAL A 400 -17.95 -20.97 -7.37
C VAL A 400 -17.64 -20.72 -8.85
N LEU A 401 -17.14 -21.72 -9.59
CA LEU A 401 -16.92 -21.62 -11.04
C LEU A 401 -18.24 -21.39 -11.77
N ARG A 402 -19.31 -22.11 -11.43
CA ARG A 402 -20.64 -21.91 -12.03
C ARG A 402 -21.21 -20.52 -11.72
N ALA A 403 -21.06 -20.04 -10.49
CA ALA A 403 -21.47 -18.69 -10.10
C ALA A 403 -20.67 -17.62 -10.85
N ARG A 404 -19.35 -17.79 -10.99
CA ARG A 404 -18.46 -16.88 -11.74
C ARG A 404 -18.71 -16.92 -13.26
N LEU A 405 -19.09 -18.07 -13.82
CA LEU A 405 -19.51 -18.20 -15.23
C LEU A 405 -20.90 -17.62 -15.49
N ALA A 406 -21.79 -17.62 -14.48
CA ALA A 406 -23.14 -17.06 -14.60
C ALA A 406 -23.15 -15.53 -14.60
N ASP A 407 -22.20 -14.88 -13.91
CA ASP A 407 -22.00 -13.42 -13.96
C ASP A 407 -20.49 -13.07 -13.99
N PRO A 408 -19.83 -13.08 -15.16
CA PRO A 408 -18.42 -12.72 -15.28
C PRO A 408 -18.14 -11.27 -14.87
N LEU A 409 -19.16 -10.38 -14.93
CA LEU A 409 -19.05 -8.98 -14.54
C LEU A 409 -19.05 -8.82 -13.02
N SER A 410 -19.61 -9.76 -12.25
CA SER A 410 -19.59 -9.72 -10.78
C SER A 410 -18.17 -9.73 -10.20
N ALA A 411 -17.25 -10.50 -10.79
CA ALA A 411 -15.86 -10.58 -10.37
C ALA A 411 -15.11 -9.25 -10.58
N PHE A 412 -15.40 -8.53 -11.69
CA PHE A 412 -14.83 -7.21 -11.94
C PHE A 412 -15.44 -6.12 -11.07
N ARG A 413 -16.70 -6.27 -10.63
CA ARG A 413 -17.35 -5.34 -9.69
C ARG A 413 -16.77 -5.45 -8.27
N SER A 414 -16.41 -6.65 -7.81
CA SER A 414 -15.84 -6.85 -6.48
C SER A 414 -14.35 -6.47 -6.41
N LYS A 415 -13.57 -6.82 -7.44
CA LYS A 415 -12.12 -6.53 -7.50
C LYS A 415 -11.78 -5.83 -8.84
N PRO A 416 -11.80 -4.49 -8.90
CA PRO A 416 -11.57 -3.73 -10.15
C PRO A 416 -10.24 -4.03 -10.84
N VAL A 417 -9.18 -4.33 -10.08
CA VAL A 417 -7.83 -4.63 -10.59
C VAL A 417 -7.83 -5.83 -11.56
N TRP A 418 -8.75 -6.79 -11.40
CA TRP A 418 -8.87 -7.95 -12.28
C TRP A 418 -9.26 -7.58 -13.71
N THR A 419 -9.77 -6.37 -13.94
CA THR A 419 -10.01 -5.87 -15.30
C THR A 419 -8.72 -5.80 -16.12
N VAL A 420 -7.58 -5.50 -15.48
CA VAL A 420 -6.26 -5.41 -16.13
C VAL A 420 -5.86 -6.73 -16.79
N LEU A 421 -6.22 -7.86 -16.18
CA LEU A 421 -5.90 -9.19 -16.71
C LEU A 421 -6.51 -9.43 -18.09
N VAL A 422 -7.68 -8.81 -18.37
CA VAL A 422 -8.36 -8.91 -19.67
C VAL A 422 -8.02 -7.73 -20.57
N THR A 423 -7.91 -6.51 -20.03
CA THR A 423 -7.70 -5.30 -20.83
C THR A 423 -6.26 -5.14 -21.30
N LEU A 424 -5.26 -5.66 -20.57
CA LEU A 424 -3.86 -5.60 -20.96
C LEU A 424 -3.54 -6.42 -22.23
N PRO A 425 -3.91 -7.71 -22.36
CA PRO A 425 -3.73 -8.42 -23.62
C PRO A 425 -4.58 -7.82 -24.75
N LEU A 426 -5.77 -7.30 -24.43
CA LEU A 426 -6.60 -6.59 -25.41
C LEU A 426 -5.91 -5.32 -25.92
N ALA A 427 -5.27 -4.54 -25.05
CA ALA A 427 -4.54 -3.33 -25.41
C ALA A 427 -3.33 -3.65 -26.32
N VAL A 428 -2.60 -4.72 -26.03
CA VAL A 428 -1.50 -5.21 -26.89
C VAL A 428 -2.04 -5.64 -28.25
N LEU A 429 -3.17 -6.36 -28.31
CA LEU A 429 -3.81 -6.76 -29.57
C LEU A 429 -4.27 -5.55 -30.38
N VAL A 430 -4.85 -4.54 -29.74
CA VAL A 430 -5.28 -3.29 -30.39
C VAL A 430 -4.07 -2.53 -30.95
N GLY A 431 -2.98 -2.40 -30.18
CA GLY A 431 -1.73 -1.80 -30.66
C GLY A 431 -1.13 -2.56 -31.85
N ALA A 432 -1.05 -3.89 -31.75
CA ALA A 432 -0.58 -4.75 -32.84
C ALA A 432 -1.47 -4.67 -34.09
N ALA A 433 -2.79 -4.53 -33.93
CA ALA A 433 -3.72 -4.35 -35.04
C ALA A 433 -3.50 -3.00 -35.76
N PHE A 434 -3.22 -1.92 -35.04
CA PHE A 434 -2.88 -0.62 -35.66
C PHE A 434 -1.57 -0.66 -36.42
N VAL A 435 -0.57 -1.38 -35.90
CA VAL A 435 0.69 -1.63 -36.61
C VAL A 435 0.44 -2.46 -37.87
N ALA A 436 -0.33 -3.56 -37.77
CA ALA A 436 -0.66 -4.42 -38.90
C ALA A 436 -1.50 -3.70 -39.98
N ALA A 437 -2.36 -2.77 -39.59
CA ALA A 437 -3.17 -1.95 -40.49
C ALA A 437 -2.37 -0.81 -41.17
N GLY A 438 -1.09 -0.62 -40.82
CA GLY A 438 -0.25 0.46 -41.35
C GLY A 438 -0.66 1.86 -40.89
N ILE A 439 -1.51 1.97 -39.85
CA ILE A 439 -1.99 3.24 -39.30
C ILE A 439 -0.90 3.91 -38.46
N ALA A 440 -0.09 3.11 -37.77
CA ALA A 440 1.06 3.56 -36.99
C ALA A 440 2.27 2.65 -37.24
N MET A 441 3.43 3.23 -37.57
CA MET A 441 4.66 2.47 -37.72
C MET A 441 5.47 2.54 -36.42
N PRO A 442 5.89 1.40 -35.82
CA PRO A 442 6.63 1.36 -34.56
C PRO A 442 8.13 1.64 -34.80
N THR A 443 8.43 2.71 -35.53
CA THR A 443 9.79 3.14 -35.88
C THR A 443 10.04 4.52 -35.31
N TRP A 444 11.26 4.75 -34.81
CA TRP A 444 11.64 6.05 -34.23
C TRP A 444 11.41 7.21 -35.22
N ASP A 445 11.73 7.00 -36.50
CA ASP A 445 11.56 8.00 -37.55
C ASP A 445 10.09 8.38 -37.74
N ALA A 446 9.16 7.43 -37.71
CA ALA A 446 7.72 7.69 -37.83
C ALA A 446 7.14 8.46 -36.63
N MET A 447 7.76 8.35 -35.46
CA MET A 447 7.39 9.08 -34.26
C MET A 447 7.90 10.53 -34.29
N LEU A 448 8.98 10.78 -35.03
CA LEU A 448 9.49 12.13 -35.29
C LEU A 448 8.70 12.80 -36.42
N GLU A 449 8.45 12.12 -37.54
CA GLU A 449 7.77 12.71 -38.70
C GLU A 449 6.31 13.06 -38.45
N ARG A 450 5.59 12.25 -37.67
CA ARG A 450 4.17 12.47 -37.33
C ARG A 450 3.90 12.18 -35.85
N PRO A 451 4.34 13.07 -34.94
CA PRO A 451 4.35 12.78 -33.52
C PRO A 451 2.95 12.55 -32.93
N VAL A 452 1.98 13.37 -33.32
CA VAL A 452 0.60 13.33 -32.79
C VAL A 452 -0.11 12.01 -33.13
N PRO A 453 -0.30 11.61 -34.41
CA PRO A 453 -1.02 10.39 -34.73
C PRO A 453 -0.25 9.13 -34.29
N THR A 454 1.07 9.09 -34.48
CA THR A 454 1.88 7.91 -34.11
C THR A 454 1.81 7.65 -32.60
N THR A 455 1.99 8.68 -31.76
CA THR A 455 1.90 8.53 -30.30
C THR A 455 0.48 8.20 -29.84
N THR A 456 -0.52 8.82 -30.46
CA THR A 456 -1.93 8.61 -30.09
C THR A 456 -2.36 7.16 -30.32
N TRP A 457 -2.14 6.63 -31.53
CA TRP A 457 -2.58 5.28 -31.88
C TRP A 457 -1.72 4.18 -31.24
N LEU A 458 -0.40 4.41 -31.09
CA LEU A 458 0.52 3.39 -30.57
C LEU A 458 0.52 3.31 -29.04
N PHE A 459 0.34 4.42 -28.33
CA PHE A 459 0.47 4.47 -26.87
C PHE A 459 -0.82 4.92 -26.18
N VAL A 460 -1.40 6.06 -26.57
CA VAL A 460 -2.53 6.65 -25.84
C VAL A 460 -3.78 5.77 -25.94
N VAL A 461 -4.14 5.28 -27.13
CA VAL A 461 -5.33 4.45 -27.31
C VAL A 461 -5.22 3.11 -26.56
N PRO A 462 -4.13 2.31 -26.69
CA PRO A 462 -3.95 1.11 -25.88
C PRO A 462 -3.97 1.40 -24.37
N LEU A 463 -3.37 2.51 -23.94
CA LEU A 463 -3.41 2.92 -22.53
C LEU A 463 -4.84 3.23 -22.06
N LEU A 464 -5.64 3.94 -22.86
CA LEU A 464 -7.05 4.22 -22.55
C LEU A 464 -7.90 2.94 -22.51
N VAL A 465 -7.61 1.93 -23.35
CA VAL A 465 -8.28 0.62 -23.31
C VAL A 465 -8.07 -0.08 -21.97
N VAL A 466 -6.92 0.12 -21.31
CA VAL A 466 -6.65 -0.39 -19.97
C VAL A 466 -7.27 0.50 -18.89
N LEU A 467 -7.03 1.81 -18.96
CA LEU A 467 -7.41 2.77 -17.92
C LEU A 467 -8.92 2.95 -17.79
N VAL A 468 -9.67 3.01 -18.90
CA VAL A 468 -11.10 3.35 -18.88
C VAL A 468 -11.94 2.29 -18.15
N PRO A 469 -11.84 0.98 -18.47
CA PRO A 469 -12.59 -0.03 -17.73
C PRO A 469 -12.19 -0.07 -16.26
N LEU A 470 -10.88 -0.03 -15.97
CA LEU A 470 -10.37 -0.04 -14.60
C LEU A 470 -10.94 1.13 -13.78
N SER A 471 -10.83 2.35 -14.30
CA SER A 471 -11.38 3.56 -13.67
C SER A 471 -12.90 3.47 -13.51
N ALA A 472 -13.63 2.96 -14.50
CA ALA A 472 -15.09 2.86 -14.43
C ALA A 472 -15.59 1.83 -13.40
N PHE A 473 -14.93 0.67 -13.27
CA PHE A 473 -15.29 -0.32 -12.25
C PHE A 473 -14.89 0.16 -10.85
N HIS A 474 -13.72 0.79 -10.72
CA HIS A 474 -13.25 1.35 -9.46
C HIS A 474 -14.17 2.46 -8.94
N GLU A 475 -14.50 3.43 -9.80
CA GLU A 475 -15.41 4.53 -9.45
C GLU A 475 -16.83 4.02 -9.13
N ARG A 476 -17.29 2.93 -9.76
CA ARG A 476 -18.59 2.31 -9.42
C ARG A 476 -18.59 1.63 -8.05
N LYS A 477 -17.57 0.83 -7.74
CA LYS A 477 -17.39 0.21 -6.41
C LYS A 477 -17.40 1.31 -5.34
N ARG A 478 -16.58 2.33 -5.56
CA ARG A 478 -16.43 3.47 -4.67
C ARG A 478 -17.70 4.29 -4.48
N ARG A 479 -18.45 4.59 -5.55
CA ARG A 479 -19.75 5.29 -5.43
C ARG A 479 -20.78 4.50 -4.64
N ARG A 480 -20.77 3.16 -4.76
CA ARG A 480 -21.64 2.28 -3.98
C ARG A 480 -21.26 2.34 -2.50
N GLU A 481 -19.99 2.21 -2.16
CA GLU A 481 -19.51 2.32 -0.77
C GLU A 481 -19.84 3.69 -0.16
N GLN A 482 -19.58 4.78 -0.90
CA GLN A 482 -19.92 6.14 -0.49
C GLN A 482 -21.43 6.34 -0.26
N TYR A 483 -22.27 5.69 -1.08
CA TYR A 483 -23.71 5.74 -0.92
C TYR A 483 -24.15 5.15 0.43
N PHE A 484 -23.58 4.01 0.81
CA PHE A 484 -23.83 3.38 2.11
C PHE A 484 -23.26 4.23 3.24
N ALA A 485 -22.00 4.64 3.13
CA ALA A 485 -21.29 5.49 4.08
C ALA A 485 -22.10 6.74 4.50
N THR A 486 -22.65 7.47 3.53
CA THR A 486 -23.35 8.74 3.83
C THR A 486 -24.76 8.55 4.40
N ARG A 487 -25.44 7.42 4.12
CA ARG A 487 -26.86 7.20 4.51
C ARG A 487 -27.04 6.31 5.73
N PHE A 488 -26.05 5.46 6.00
CA PHE A 488 -26.13 4.49 7.08
C PHE A 488 -26.20 5.10 8.49
N PRO A 489 -25.48 6.20 8.82
CA PRO A 489 -25.52 6.78 10.17
C PRO A 489 -26.92 7.24 10.57
N ASP A 490 -27.67 7.80 9.62
CA ASP A 490 -29.06 8.20 9.86
C ASP A 490 -29.95 6.98 10.14
N THR A 491 -29.69 5.86 9.48
CA THR A 491 -30.41 4.60 9.69
C THR A 491 -30.12 4.01 11.07
N LEU A 492 -28.85 4.04 11.51
CA LEU A 492 -28.46 3.66 12.88
C LEU A 492 -29.09 4.58 13.93
N SER A 493 -29.15 5.88 13.67
CA SER A 493 -29.78 6.84 14.58
C SER A 493 -31.27 6.55 14.78
N ILE A 494 -31.97 6.13 13.71
CA ILE A 494 -33.37 5.67 13.80
C ILE A 494 -33.47 4.39 14.63
N LEU A 495 -32.59 3.41 14.42
CA LEU A 495 -32.55 2.17 15.21
C LEU A 495 -32.30 2.46 16.70
N ALA A 496 -31.29 3.27 17.01
CA ALA A 496 -30.94 3.69 18.36
C ALA A 496 -32.09 4.42 19.04
N SER A 497 -32.71 5.38 18.34
CA SER A 497 -33.83 6.15 18.86
C SER A 497 -35.07 5.28 19.10
N ALA A 498 -35.39 4.37 18.18
CA ALA A 498 -36.49 3.42 18.32
C ALA A 498 -36.28 2.48 19.51
N ASN A 499 -35.08 1.91 19.65
CA ASN A 499 -34.76 1.03 20.76
C ASN A 499 -34.77 1.77 22.11
N LYS A 500 -34.28 3.01 22.16
CA LYS A 500 -34.39 3.90 23.34
C LYS A 500 -35.85 4.18 23.74
N MET A 501 -36.79 4.13 22.80
CA MET A 501 -38.23 4.21 23.06
C MET A 501 -38.86 2.87 23.49
N GLY A 502 -38.05 1.82 23.68
CA GLY A 502 -38.52 0.49 24.07
C GLY A 502 -39.04 -0.36 22.90
N VAL A 503 -38.83 0.06 21.65
CA VAL A 503 -39.22 -0.74 20.48
C VAL A 503 -38.26 -1.92 20.34
N PRO A 504 -38.78 -3.16 20.22
CA PRO A 504 -37.97 -4.34 19.94
C PRO A 504 -37.07 -4.16 18.70
N ILE A 505 -35.88 -4.76 18.70
CA ILE A 505 -34.87 -4.56 17.65
C ILE A 505 -35.40 -5.00 16.27
N ASP A 506 -36.21 -6.06 16.21
CA ASP A 506 -36.81 -6.56 14.97
C ASP A 506 -37.84 -5.59 14.37
N ASP A 507 -38.65 -4.94 15.21
CA ASP A 507 -39.57 -3.88 14.79
C ASP A 507 -38.84 -2.57 14.44
N ALA A 508 -37.76 -2.26 15.17
CA ALA A 508 -36.88 -1.14 14.85
C ALA A 508 -36.21 -1.34 13.48
N LEU A 509 -35.79 -2.57 13.15
CA LEU A 509 -35.26 -2.94 11.83
C LEU A 509 -36.31 -2.83 10.73
N ASP A 510 -37.57 -3.17 11.01
CA ASP A 510 -38.66 -2.93 10.04
C ASP A 510 -38.82 -1.43 9.76
N LEU A 511 -38.81 -0.60 10.79
CA LEU A 511 -38.84 0.85 10.65
C LEU A 511 -37.63 1.35 9.84
N ALA A 512 -36.42 0.98 10.22
CA ALA A 512 -35.20 1.37 9.51
C ALA A 512 -35.24 0.98 8.02
N SER A 513 -35.77 -0.20 7.68
CA SER A 513 -35.91 -0.67 6.29
C SER A 513 -36.87 0.18 5.45
N ARG A 514 -37.95 0.70 6.06
CA ARG A 514 -38.97 1.54 5.40
C ARG A 514 -38.52 2.97 5.18
N TRP A 515 -37.71 3.50 6.09
CA TRP A 515 -37.18 4.87 6.02
C TRP A 515 -35.87 4.96 5.21
N SER A 516 -35.20 3.83 5.00
CA SER A 516 -34.09 3.70 4.06
C SER A 516 -34.58 3.79 2.60
N SER A 517 -33.72 4.29 1.71
CA SER A 517 -34.01 4.34 0.26
C SER A 517 -32.94 3.62 -0.55
N GLY A 518 -33.27 3.25 -1.80
CA GLY A 518 -32.34 2.67 -2.76
C GLY A 518 -31.68 1.36 -2.29
N PRO A 519 -30.40 1.13 -2.67
CA PRO A 519 -29.66 -0.09 -2.31
C PRO A 519 -29.58 -0.38 -0.81
N LEU A 520 -29.65 0.65 0.04
CA LEU A 520 -29.61 0.47 1.50
C LEU A 520 -30.89 -0.19 2.02
N SER A 521 -32.06 0.18 1.48
CA SER A 521 -33.33 -0.46 1.86
C SER A 521 -33.32 -1.96 1.51
N GLU A 522 -32.77 -2.32 0.34
CA GLU A 522 -32.65 -3.73 -0.07
C GLU A 522 -31.77 -4.54 0.88
N GLU A 523 -30.62 -4.02 1.27
CA GLU A 523 -29.72 -4.70 2.22
C GLU A 523 -30.29 -4.74 3.64
N MET A 524 -31.01 -3.69 4.07
CA MET A 524 -31.72 -3.68 5.36
C MET A 524 -32.85 -4.70 5.40
N VAL A 525 -33.60 -4.87 4.30
CA VAL A 525 -34.63 -5.91 4.18
C VAL A 525 -34.02 -7.30 4.25
N LYS A 526 -32.87 -7.53 3.60
CA LYS A 526 -32.14 -8.80 3.71
C LYS A 526 -31.67 -9.05 5.13
N LEU A 527 -31.06 -8.06 5.80
CA LEU A 527 -30.66 -8.17 7.20
C LEU A 527 -31.85 -8.53 8.11
N ARG A 528 -32.97 -7.81 7.97
CA ARG A 528 -34.19 -8.12 8.74
C ARG A 528 -34.67 -9.56 8.50
N ASN A 529 -34.63 -10.03 7.26
CA ASN A 529 -35.03 -11.40 6.92
C ASN A 529 -34.03 -12.43 7.47
N ASP A 530 -32.72 -12.16 7.38
CA ASP A 530 -31.66 -13.01 7.93
C ASP A 530 -31.83 -13.18 9.45
N LEU A 531 -32.08 -12.08 10.16
CA LEU A 531 -32.30 -12.08 11.61
C LEU A 531 -33.59 -12.80 12.01
N ARG A 532 -34.67 -12.61 11.24
CA ARG A 532 -35.96 -13.28 11.50
C ARG A 532 -35.91 -14.78 11.24
N TRP A 533 -35.11 -15.25 10.28
CA TRP A 533 -35.09 -16.65 9.87
C TRP A 533 -33.97 -17.48 10.51
N ASN A 534 -32.80 -16.89 10.77
CA ASN A 534 -31.60 -17.66 11.12
C ASN A 534 -31.30 -17.72 12.63
N TYR A 535 -32.03 -16.96 13.47
CA TYR A 535 -31.82 -16.83 14.92
C TYR A 535 -30.38 -16.50 15.37
N ASP A 536 -29.51 -16.11 14.43
CA ASP A 536 -28.11 -15.72 14.68
C ASP A 536 -27.93 -14.24 14.39
N THR A 537 -28.05 -13.42 15.44
CA THR A 537 -27.89 -11.97 15.35
C THR A 537 -26.47 -11.57 14.94
N ARG A 538 -25.46 -12.29 15.44
CA ARG A 538 -24.05 -12.03 15.17
C ARG A 538 -23.72 -12.34 13.72
N GLY A 539 -24.07 -13.52 13.25
CA GLY A 539 -23.88 -13.92 11.85
C GLY A 539 -24.67 -13.05 10.87
N GLY A 540 -25.90 -12.66 11.21
CA GLY A 540 -26.72 -11.77 10.37
C GLY A 540 -26.12 -10.38 10.20
N LEU A 541 -25.66 -9.76 11.30
CA LEU A 541 -25.03 -8.44 11.27
C LEU A 541 -23.65 -8.46 10.56
N ARG A 542 -22.85 -9.50 10.76
CA ARG A 542 -21.58 -9.70 10.04
C ARG A 542 -21.80 -9.92 8.54
N ALA A 543 -22.75 -10.79 8.17
CA ALA A 543 -23.09 -11.02 6.78
C ALA A 543 -23.62 -9.74 6.10
N PHE A 544 -24.36 -8.89 6.82
CA PHE A 544 -24.75 -7.58 6.32
C PHE A 544 -23.54 -6.66 6.11
N ALA A 545 -22.63 -6.62 7.08
CA ALA A 545 -21.40 -5.82 6.97
C ALA A 545 -20.54 -6.24 5.76
N ASP A 546 -20.34 -7.54 5.54
CA ASP A 546 -19.64 -8.08 4.37
C ASP A 546 -20.30 -7.69 3.04
N ARG A 547 -21.65 -7.71 2.99
CA ARG A 547 -22.40 -7.33 1.78
C ARG A 547 -22.28 -5.84 1.46
N VAL A 548 -22.25 -5.00 2.49
CA VAL A 548 -22.12 -3.55 2.35
C VAL A 548 -20.68 -3.18 1.97
N GLY A 549 -19.69 -3.85 2.59
CA GLY A 549 -18.27 -3.72 2.24
C GLY A 549 -17.68 -2.36 2.61
N VAL A 550 -18.13 -1.78 3.72
CA VAL A 550 -17.60 -0.50 4.23
C VAL A 550 -16.94 -0.77 5.60
N PRO A 551 -15.61 -0.63 5.74
CA PRO A 551 -14.88 -1.02 6.96
C PRO A 551 -15.40 -0.39 8.25
N GLN A 552 -15.76 0.89 8.18
CA GLN A 552 -16.32 1.63 9.32
C GLN A 552 -17.65 1.02 9.78
N LEU A 553 -18.48 0.56 8.85
CA LEU A 553 -19.76 -0.06 9.17
C LEU A 553 -19.58 -1.46 9.75
N SER A 554 -18.58 -2.19 9.29
CA SER A 554 -18.19 -3.49 9.86
C SER A 554 -17.86 -3.39 11.35
N ARG A 555 -17.09 -2.36 11.76
CA ARG A 555 -16.82 -2.08 13.17
C ARG A 555 -18.10 -1.83 13.95
N THR A 556 -18.97 -0.95 13.44
CA THR A 556 -20.24 -0.65 14.10
C THR A 556 -21.15 -1.88 14.20
N MET A 557 -21.22 -2.72 13.17
CA MET A 557 -22.01 -3.96 13.19
C MET A 557 -21.46 -4.96 14.20
N THR A 558 -20.14 -5.04 14.35
CA THR A 558 -19.50 -5.89 15.37
C THR A 558 -19.86 -5.40 16.77
N LEU A 559 -19.72 -4.09 17.02
CA LEU A 559 -20.11 -3.47 18.28
C LEU A 559 -21.58 -3.74 18.63
N ILE A 560 -22.48 -3.57 17.67
CA ILE A 560 -23.90 -3.83 17.87
C ILE A 560 -24.17 -5.32 18.09
N ALA A 561 -23.55 -6.20 17.32
CA ALA A 561 -23.74 -7.65 17.43
C ALA A 561 -23.34 -8.17 18.81
N GLU A 562 -22.21 -7.69 19.31
CA GLU A 562 -21.67 -8.12 20.58
C GLU A 562 -22.40 -7.43 21.74
N GLY A 563 -22.65 -6.13 21.63
CA GLY A 563 -23.45 -5.37 22.58
C GLY A 563 -24.86 -5.92 22.78
N ILE A 564 -25.55 -6.39 21.73
CA ILE A 564 -26.88 -7.01 21.88
C ILE A 564 -26.83 -8.30 22.70
N ARG A 565 -25.72 -9.04 22.66
CA ARG A 565 -25.60 -10.35 23.28
C ARG A 565 -25.29 -10.27 24.78
N SER A 566 -24.44 -9.33 25.17
CA SER A 566 -23.89 -9.25 26.53
C SER A 566 -24.37 -8.03 27.33
N SER A 567 -24.94 -7.00 26.68
CA SER A 567 -25.42 -5.80 27.38
C SER A 567 -26.85 -5.95 27.89
N THR A 568 -27.09 -5.40 29.07
CA THR A 568 -28.45 -5.20 29.60
C THR A 568 -29.11 -3.92 29.07
N ASP A 569 -28.33 -3.01 28.48
CA ASP A 569 -28.77 -1.75 27.88
C ASP A 569 -28.31 -1.63 26.42
N VAL A 570 -29.01 -2.33 25.54
CA VAL A 570 -28.77 -2.29 24.10
C VAL A 570 -28.94 -0.88 23.53
N ALA A 571 -29.86 -0.08 24.08
CA ALA A 571 -30.13 1.26 23.60
C ALA A 571 -28.90 2.17 23.76
N THR A 572 -28.22 2.06 24.90
CA THR A 572 -26.98 2.82 25.15
C THR A 572 -25.87 2.38 24.20
N VAL A 573 -25.61 1.07 24.04
CA VAL A 573 -24.59 0.58 23.08
C VAL A 573 -24.87 1.06 21.66
N LEU A 574 -26.13 0.94 21.22
CA LEU A 574 -26.55 1.35 19.88
C LEU A 574 -26.42 2.87 19.68
N SER A 575 -26.63 3.67 20.73
CA SER A 575 -26.46 5.13 20.69
C SER A 575 -24.99 5.56 20.62
N ILE A 576 -24.10 4.87 21.35
CA ILE A 576 -22.64 5.10 21.29
C ILE A 576 -22.14 4.73 19.89
N ALA A 577 -22.52 3.55 19.39
CA ALA A 577 -22.20 3.09 18.05
C ALA A 577 -22.69 4.06 16.95
N ALA A 578 -23.91 4.60 17.07
CA ALA A 578 -24.45 5.57 16.13
C ALA A 578 -23.73 6.92 16.18
N ARG A 579 -23.38 7.41 17.39
CA ARG A 579 -22.61 8.65 17.57
C ARG A 579 -21.21 8.53 16.97
N ASP A 580 -20.48 7.47 17.31
CA ASP A 580 -19.13 7.20 16.78
C ASP A 580 -19.16 7.12 15.25
N THR A 581 -20.10 6.35 14.69
CA THR A 581 -20.26 6.23 13.23
C THR A 581 -20.53 7.59 12.58
N LYS A 582 -21.37 8.42 13.20
CA LYS A 582 -21.72 9.76 12.67
C LYS A 582 -20.53 10.72 12.68
N GLU A 583 -19.77 10.77 13.77
CA GLU A 583 -18.58 11.64 13.84
C GLU A 583 -17.52 11.20 12.83
N ARG A 584 -17.34 9.89 12.61
CA ARG A 584 -16.40 9.37 11.58
C ARG A 584 -16.77 9.79 10.16
N PHE A 585 -18.03 9.61 9.76
CA PHE A 585 -18.46 10.05 8.43
C PHE A 585 -18.44 11.57 8.27
N LYS A 586 -18.58 12.31 9.38
CA LYS A 586 -18.40 13.76 9.38
C LYS A 586 -16.93 14.13 9.16
N LEU A 587 -15.99 13.49 9.84
CA LEU A 587 -14.54 13.68 9.64
C LEU A 587 -14.11 13.33 8.20
N ASP A 588 -14.60 12.23 7.64
CA ASP A 588 -14.31 11.86 6.24
C ASP A 588 -14.83 12.90 5.23
N ARG A 589 -16.00 13.47 5.53
CA ARG A 589 -16.59 14.53 4.71
C ARG A 589 -15.80 15.83 4.84
N GLU A 590 -15.41 16.21 6.05
CA GLU A 590 -14.54 17.37 6.32
C GLU A 590 -13.22 17.21 5.56
N ARG A 591 -12.54 16.05 5.69
CA ARG A 591 -11.32 15.69 4.95
C ARG A 591 -11.48 15.94 3.44
N ARG A 592 -12.52 15.40 2.83
CA ARG A 592 -12.74 15.53 1.37
C ARG A 592 -13.02 16.96 0.94
N GLN A 593 -13.69 17.74 1.78
CA GLN A 593 -13.98 19.15 1.49
C GLN A 593 -12.70 19.99 1.58
N GLU A 594 -11.86 19.72 2.58
CA GLU A 594 -10.56 20.39 2.74
C GLU A 594 -9.57 20.01 1.63
N LEU A 595 -9.66 18.79 1.09
CA LEU A 595 -8.78 18.32 0.01
C LEU A 595 -9.17 18.79 -1.40
N SER A 596 -10.43 19.20 -1.60
CA SER A 596 -10.94 19.58 -2.92
C SER A 596 -10.15 20.71 -3.61
N PRO A 597 -9.68 21.78 -2.93
CA PRO A 597 -8.88 22.84 -3.55
C PRO A 597 -7.52 22.34 -4.06
N TYR A 598 -6.88 21.39 -3.37
CA TYR A 598 -5.57 20.87 -3.76
C TYR A 598 -5.62 20.07 -5.06
N ILE A 599 -6.71 19.33 -5.30
CA ILE A 599 -6.98 18.68 -6.59
C ILE A 599 -7.05 19.73 -7.70
N ALA A 600 -7.77 20.84 -7.45
CA ALA A 600 -7.90 21.91 -8.43
C ALA A 600 -6.55 22.55 -8.74
N VAL A 601 -5.68 22.75 -7.75
CA VAL A 601 -4.30 23.26 -7.92
C VAL A 601 -3.49 22.35 -8.84
N VAL A 602 -3.53 21.03 -8.64
CA VAL A 602 -2.82 20.06 -9.51
C VAL A 602 -3.35 20.09 -10.95
N VAL A 603 -4.67 20.12 -11.13
CA VAL A 603 -5.30 20.18 -12.46
C VAL A 603 -4.98 21.50 -13.17
N ILE A 604 -5.07 22.64 -12.48
CA ILE A 604 -4.72 23.96 -13.03
C ILE A 604 -3.23 24.00 -13.38
N GLY A 605 -2.36 23.46 -12.53
CA GLY A 605 -0.93 23.37 -12.80
C GLY A 605 -0.65 22.60 -14.09
N PHE A 606 -1.31 21.46 -14.30
CA PHE A 606 -1.22 20.74 -15.58
C PHE A 606 -1.73 21.57 -16.76
N LEU A 607 -2.87 22.26 -16.63
CA LEU A 607 -3.39 23.09 -17.72
C LEU A 607 -2.46 24.26 -18.08
N VAL A 608 -1.81 24.86 -17.07
CA VAL A 608 -0.77 25.89 -17.28
C VAL A 608 0.45 25.30 -17.97
N PHE A 609 0.90 24.11 -17.54
CA PHE A 609 1.99 23.39 -18.21
C PHE A 609 1.65 23.15 -19.69
N LEU A 610 0.47 22.58 -19.96
CA LEU A 610 0.00 22.29 -21.31
C LEU A 610 -0.10 23.57 -22.15
N LEU A 611 -0.67 24.64 -21.59
CA LEU A 611 -0.80 25.93 -22.25
C LEU A 611 0.57 26.48 -22.69
N VAL A 612 1.56 26.46 -21.80
CA VAL A 612 2.89 26.99 -22.12
C VAL A 612 3.61 26.13 -23.14
N VAL A 613 3.50 24.80 -23.05
CA VAL A 613 4.10 23.90 -24.04
C VAL A 613 3.46 24.09 -25.43
N VAL A 614 2.13 24.23 -25.48
CA VAL A 614 1.39 24.56 -26.71
C VAL A 614 1.79 25.92 -27.26
N LEU A 615 1.96 26.92 -26.39
CA LEU A 615 2.44 28.24 -26.78
C LEU A 615 3.86 28.16 -27.34
N LEU A 616 4.72 27.34 -26.74
CA LEU A 616 6.10 27.15 -27.19
C LEU A 616 6.15 26.50 -28.57
N ASP A 617 5.28 25.51 -28.84
CA ASP A 617 5.15 24.90 -30.16
C ASP A 617 4.67 25.91 -31.21
N SER A 618 3.55 26.58 -30.95
CA SER A 618 2.90 27.47 -31.93
C SER A 618 3.63 28.79 -32.14
N ALA A 619 4.18 29.40 -31.08
CA ALA A 619 4.84 30.70 -31.16
C ALA A 619 6.32 30.63 -31.57
N TYR A 620 7.00 29.50 -31.33
CA TYR A 620 8.43 29.36 -31.61
C TYR A 620 8.74 28.25 -32.62
N LEU A 621 8.27 27.02 -32.41
CA LEU A 621 8.64 25.89 -33.28
C LEU A 621 7.98 25.96 -34.65
N ALA A 622 6.70 26.36 -34.74
CA ALA A 622 5.99 26.46 -36.01
C ALA A 622 6.60 27.51 -36.97
N PRO A 623 6.89 28.76 -36.55
CA PRO A 623 7.56 29.73 -37.41
C PRO A 623 8.95 29.27 -37.90
N ILE A 624 9.70 28.55 -37.08
CA ILE A 624 11.02 28.01 -37.47
C ILE A 624 10.87 26.90 -38.51
N ALA A 625 9.88 26.01 -38.34
CA ALA A 625 9.58 24.98 -39.34
C ALA A 625 9.19 25.59 -40.69
N GLU A 626 8.36 26.64 -40.68
CA GLU A 626 7.97 27.37 -41.90
C GLU A 626 9.17 28.06 -42.56
N ALA A 627 10.01 28.74 -41.77
CA ALA A 627 11.21 29.39 -42.28
C ALA A 627 12.26 28.41 -42.87
N GLN A 628 12.31 27.16 -42.36
CA GLN A 628 13.13 26.09 -42.93
C GLN A 628 12.53 25.46 -44.19
N ALA A 629 11.22 25.60 -44.41
CA ALA A 629 10.50 25.02 -45.55
C ALA A 629 10.50 25.90 -46.80
N GLU A 630 10.81 27.21 -46.68
CA GLU A 630 10.95 28.08 -47.84
C GLU A 630 12.17 27.67 -48.69
N PRO A 631 11.98 27.38 -50.00
CA PRO A 631 13.10 27.04 -50.86
C PRO A 631 14.01 28.26 -51.01
N THR A 632 15.24 28.13 -50.53
CA THR A 632 16.33 29.09 -50.76
C THR A 632 16.59 29.19 -52.26
N THR A 633 15.87 30.08 -52.93
CA THR A 633 16.22 30.50 -54.28
C THR A 633 17.54 31.26 -54.12
N PRO A 634 18.63 30.87 -54.83
CA PRO A 634 19.92 31.54 -54.68
C PRO A 634 19.87 32.88 -55.41
N THR A 635 19.17 33.85 -54.85
CA THR A 635 19.35 35.26 -55.19
C THR A 635 20.51 35.78 -54.37
N THR A 636 21.60 36.08 -55.06
CA THR A 636 22.75 36.83 -54.55
C THR A 636 22.26 38.13 -53.91
N GLY A 637 22.30 38.17 -52.57
CA GLY A 637 22.03 39.36 -51.78
C GLY A 637 20.89 39.15 -50.78
N GLU A 638 21.28 38.99 -49.51
CA GLU A 638 20.46 39.35 -48.34
C GLU A 638 19.25 38.47 -48.00
N SER A 639 19.45 37.15 -47.89
CA SER A 639 18.65 36.34 -46.96
C SER A 639 19.55 35.34 -46.25
N GLU A 640 20.43 35.89 -45.41
CA GLU A 640 21.07 35.10 -44.37
C GLU A 640 20.07 34.95 -43.22
N LEU A 641 19.37 33.81 -43.19
CA LEU A 641 18.86 33.30 -41.92
C LEU A 641 20.04 33.31 -40.93
N PRO A 642 19.86 33.73 -39.67
CA PRO A 642 20.90 33.60 -38.66
C PRO A 642 21.41 32.15 -38.68
N MET A 643 22.72 31.96 -38.83
CA MET A 643 23.37 30.65 -38.96
C MET A 643 23.04 29.69 -37.79
N SER A 644 22.47 30.20 -36.70
CA SER A 644 21.98 29.45 -35.54
C SER A 644 20.63 28.73 -35.73
N MET A 645 19.85 29.05 -36.77
CA MET A 645 18.51 28.50 -37.01
C MET A 645 18.48 27.34 -38.02
N THR A 646 19.62 27.06 -38.66
CA THR A 646 19.77 25.98 -39.64
C THR A 646 20.20 24.70 -38.92
N GLY A 647 19.32 23.70 -38.85
CA GLY A 647 19.64 22.39 -38.25
C GLY A 647 19.01 22.08 -36.89
N VAL A 648 18.11 22.93 -36.37
CA VAL A 648 17.28 22.57 -35.21
C VAL A 648 16.27 21.48 -35.62
N PRO A 649 16.28 20.28 -35.01
CA PRO A 649 15.38 19.19 -35.36
C PRO A 649 13.97 19.44 -34.79
N VAL A 650 13.20 20.34 -35.43
CA VAL A 650 11.88 20.80 -34.95
C VAL A 650 10.94 19.63 -34.64
N ALA A 651 10.92 18.63 -35.52
CA ALA A 651 10.12 17.40 -35.38
C ALA A 651 10.38 16.65 -34.06
N ALA A 652 11.64 16.60 -33.62
CA ALA A 652 12.02 15.94 -32.37
C ALA A 652 11.57 16.74 -31.14
N TYR A 653 11.65 18.07 -31.18
CA TYR A 653 11.12 18.91 -30.10
C TYR A 653 9.59 18.81 -30.00
N LYS A 654 8.87 18.81 -31.13
CA LYS A 654 7.40 18.60 -31.15
C LYS A 654 7.01 17.27 -30.51
N ALA A 655 7.73 16.19 -30.84
CA ALA A 655 7.53 14.87 -30.25
C ALA A 655 7.76 14.91 -28.73
N LEU A 656 8.89 15.46 -28.28
CA LEU A 656 9.24 15.56 -26.86
C LEU A 656 8.23 16.37 -26.05
N PHE A 657 7.69 17.45 -26.61
CA PHE A 657 6.65 18.26 -25.96
C PHE A 657 5.35 17.49 -25.78
N LEU A 658 4.92 16.74 -26.80
CA LEU A 658 3.76 15.85 -26.71
C LEU A 658 3.99 14.77 -25.64
N HIS A 659 5.16 14.13 -25.63
CA HIS A 659 5.48 13.09 -24.64
C HIS A 659 5.56 13.65 -23.23
N ALA A 660 6.12 14.83 -23.05
CA ALA A 660 6.13 15.53 -21.76
C ALA A 660 4.70 15.79 -21.27
N ALA A 661 3.80 16.26 -22.15
CA ALA A 661 2.40 16.48 -21.81
C ALA A 661 1.66 15.18 -21.45
N VAL A 662 1.94 14.07 -22.15
CA VAL A 662 1.37 12.75 -21.84
C VAL A 662 1.84 12.23 -20.48
N VAL A 663 3.15 12.27 -20.22
CA VAL A 663 3.73 11.88 -18.92
C VAL A 663 3.13 12.73 -17.81
N GLN A 664 3.07 14.04 -18.02
CA GLN A 664 2.50 14.97 -17.06
C GLN A 664 1.02 14.72 -16.79
N ALA A 665 0.22 14.43 -17.84
CA ALA A 665 -1.20 14.15 -17.70
C ALA A 665 -1.46 12.90 -16.83
N ILE A 666 -0.68 11.85 -17.07
CA ILE A 666 -0.78 10.60 -16.31
C ILE A 666 -0.39 10.86 -14.86
N GLY A 667 0.80 11.43 -14.61
CA GLY A 667 1.32 11.65 -13.26
C GLY A 667 0.47 12.63 -12.44
N SER A 668 0.09 13.78 -13.01
CA SER A 668 -0.80 14.75 -12.34
C SER A 668 -2.17 14.14 -12.02
N GLY A 669 -2.71 13.30 -12.89
CA GLY A 669 -4.00 12.65 -12.65
C GLY A 669 -3.95 11.59 -11.55
N VAL A 670 -2.92 10.74 -11.54
CA VAL A 670 -2.71 9.74 -10.47
C VAL A 670 -2.51 10.44 -9.13
N LEU A 671 -1.68 11.48 -9.13
CA LEU A 671 -1.43 12.28 -7.94
C LEU A 671 -2.69 12.97 -7.42
N ALA A 672 -3.49 13.56 -8.32
CA ALA A 672 -4.76 14.19 -7.94
C ALA A 672 -5.70 13.20 -7.22
N GLY A 673 -5.75 11.94 -7.65
CA GLY A 673 -6.50 10.89 -6.95
C GLY A 673 -5.92 10.51 -5.60
N LYS A 674 -4.59 10.33 -5.53
CA LYS A 674 -3.91 10.00 -4.28
C LYS A 674 -4.06 11.12 -3.23
N LEU A 675 -4.02 12.39 -3.65
CA LEU A 675 -4.31 13.55 -2.79
C LEU A 675 -5.77 13.59 -2.34
N ALA A 676 -6.73 13.34 -3.25
CA ALA A 676 -8.15 13.45 -2.97
C ALA A 676 -8.68 12.36 -2.03
N ASP A 677 -8.24 11.15 -2.31
CA ASP A 677 -8.95 9.93 -1.92
C ASP A 677 -8.03 8.90 -1.27
N ASP A 678 -6.76 9.26 -1.04
CA ASP A 678 -5.69 8.39 -0.52
C ASP A 678 -5.39 7.17 -1.40
N ASP A 679 -5.87 7.18 -2.64
CA ASP A 679 -5.82 6.05 -3.54
C ASP A 679 -5.45 6.49 -4.96
N ALA A 680 -4.36 5.93 -5.47
CA ALA A 680 -3.85 6.18 -6.81
C ALA A 680 -4.84 5.73 -7.91
N PHE A 681 -5.64 4.68 -7.67
CA PHE A 681 -6.62 4.20 -8.66
C PHE A 681 -7.79 5.15 -8.85
N SER A 682 -8.18 5.87 -7.79
CA SER A 682 -9.14 6.97 -7.88
C SER A 682 -8.64 8.10 -8.79
N GLY A 683 -7.32 8.20 -9.01
CA GLY A 683 -6.67 9.18 -9.87
C GLY A 683 -6.85 8.93 -11.37
N LEU A 684 -7.13 7.68 -11.77
CA LEU A 684 -7.18 7.30 -13.18
C LEU A 684 -8.24 8.08 -13.97
N LYS A 685 -9.34 8.50 -13.33
CA LYS A 685 -10.35 9.35 -13.99
C LYS A 685 -9.80 10.72 -14.38
N TYR A 686 -8.96 11.29 -13.52
CA TYR A 686 -8.28 12.56 -13.80
C TYR A 686 -7.21 12.33 -14.87
N SER A 687 -6.41 11.26 -14.78
CA SER A 687 -5.41 10.94 -15.81
C SER A 687 -6.04 10.78 -17.20
N ILE A 688 -7.17 10.07 -17.31
CA ILE A 688 -7.90 9.91 -18.57
C ILE A 688 -8.36 11.28 -19.11
N LEU A 689 -8.98 12.11 -18.25
CA LEU A 689 -9.45 13.43 -18.64
C LEU A 689 -8.31 14.33 -19.14
N LEU A 690 -7.22 14.42 -18.37
CA LEU A 690 -6.05 15.24 -18.70
C LEU A 690 -5.34 14.75 -19.96
N LEU A 691 -5.27 13.43 -20.16
CA LEU A 691 -4.66 12.82 -21.34
C LEU A 691 -5.46 13.14 -22.61
N VAL A 692 -6.79 13.05 -22.54
CA VAL A 692 -7.68 13.45 -23.65
C VAL A 692 -7.52 14.94 -23.97
N VAL A 693 -7.44 15.79 -22.94
CA VAL A 693 -7.21 17.24 -23.11
C VAL A 693 -5.85 17.53 -23.74
N ALA A 694 -4.78 16.85 -23.33
CA ALA A 694 -3.45 16.99 -23.94
C ALA A 694 -3.47 16.64 -25.43
N ILE A 695 -4.02 15.47 -25.78
CA ILE A 695 -4.07 15.04 -27.18
C ILE A 695 -4.97 15.96 -28.02
N ALA A 696 -6.10 16.39 -27.48
CA ALA A 696 -6.98 17.35 -28.17
C ALA A 696 -6.26 18.68 -28.43
N ALA A 697 -5.49 19.20 -27.46
CA ALA A 697 -4.74 20.44 -27.63
C ALA A 697 -3.67 20.32 -28.73
N PHE A 698 -2.89 19.24 -28.74
CA PHE A 698 -1.87 19.01 -29.79
C PHE A 698 -2.45 18.61 -31.15
N ALA A 699 -3.68 18.10 -31.21
CA ALA A 699 -4.35 17.79 -32.47
C ALA A 699 -4.98 19.03 -33.14
N LEU A 700 -5.18 20.12 -32.39
CA LEU A 700 -5.74 21.38 -32.88
C LEU A 700 -4.68 22.34 -33.45
N ILE A 701 -3.39 22.08 -33.16
CA ILE A 701 -2.22 22.84 -33.61
C ILE A 701 -1.55 22.05 -34.72
#